data_AF-N1Q7A5-F1
#
_entry.id   AF-N1Q7A5-F1
#
_cell.length_a   1.000
_cell.length_b   1.000
_cell.length_c   1.000
_cell.angle_alpha   90.00
_cell.angle_beta   90.00
_cell.angle_gamma   90.00
#
_symmetry.space_group_name_H-M   'P 1'
#
loop_
_entity.id
_entity.type
_entity.pdbx_description
1 polymer ?
#
loop_
_entity_poly.entity_id
_entity_poly.type
_entity_poly.pdbx_seq_one_letter_code
_entity_poly.pdbx_strand_id
1 'polypeptide(L)'
;MSPPTVILSPPRSRPHGEWRIRRVDSRVCICGAVASVAPERLQSPLGDHEVQASKRRSAIAQNGTVQGLRAAVQRQHGHEKLMQTLFATGVRRAAALPSRNENMRWANCLHCLRAAIKPALVGLALLGALLVAHQCLLPAIAFVFPSLDPVIFDLGLFGAYPLTHYASFNLAAPQPRQILWHDKCDAGNILLTPNGPAVTRPGPMILDSKGGLVWTSDDFGATANLKVQRFQGEHFLTLWSGQKAATSGKGVYFMLDSTYQVVRMISAVGDALFGDLHEFKITPEGTALLTVYNATNADLRDMGMGRPEKGWVVDNLFQEIDIETGELLFEWSALDHFDPVETHMTNPFGGYWESIPFDFYHLNSVDKDSQGNYIISSRHFHHILSVSPTGEILWILGGDENQFHDLSDGQATNFKWQHDVRWINEDEGVLTLFDNSKAGPLHIDATESRALVIQIDVENKTARLLQSMTSAQGILSSSQGSVQYLGEFEQFFVGWGSAAAYSEYTPHGDLLCETHLGASWYFWLEKMKSYRTTKVFNWHGMPREPPKTKIEDDVLYVSWNGATEVAFWALEATFDMEEVKPEDLRSKDENSSIAETKTQETDFESIDVVPKTGFEASFDLSQSSSDRPFTKLRVAALNSAHEVLRYSEPCDPQDHSTSSSYFMIVFKLFLVVGFLGGARLALKHFRSSGQIRSPGAASTQFWPDWRDPSSYGYRRARSDSTTSDHSGQTFVQRQELQTR
;
A
#
# COMPACT_ATOMS: atom_id res chain seq x y z
N MET A 1 -33.81 -41.38 -13.88
CA MET A 1 -34.30 -40.86 -15.18
C MET A 1 -33.14 -40.13 -15.83
N SER A 2 -33.00 -40.18 -17.16
CA SER A 2 -31.87 -39.55 -17.86
C SER A 2 -32.02 -38.03 -17.92
N PRO A 3 -30.92 -37.25 -17.95
CA PRO A 3 -30.97 -35.82 -18.25
C PRO A 3 -31.34 -35.59 -19.73
N PRO A 4 -32.04 -34.50 -20.08
CA PRO A 4 -32.42 -34.19 -21.45
C PRO A 4 -31.26 -33.62 -22.28
N THR A 5 -31.26 -33.90 -23.58
CA THR A 5 -30.22 -33.48 -24.53
C THR A 5 -30.44 -32.06 -25.06
N VAL A 6 -29.35 -31.33 -25.29
CA VAL A 6 -29.30 -30.00 -25.90
C VAL A 6 -29.89 -29.99 -27.32
N ILE A 7 -30.60 -28.91 -27.69
CA ILE A 7 -30.93 -28.58 -29.09
C ILE A 7 -30.43 -27.16 -29.39
N LEU A 8 -29.30 -27.05 -30.09
CA LEU A 8 -28.81 -25.79 -30.67
C LEU A 8 -29.38 -25.62 -32.08
N SER A 9 -29.88 -24.42 -32.38
CA SER A 9 -30.36 -24.06 -33.73
C SER A 9 -29.25 -23.34 -34.51
N PRO A 10 -28.97 -23.73 -35.77
CA PRO A 10 -27.90 -23.10 -36.56
C PRO A 10 -28.33 -21.75 -37.16
N PRO A 11 -27.40 -20.79 -37.34
CA PRO A 11 -27.68 -19.53 -38.02
C PRO A 11 -27.99 -19.76 -39.50
N ARG A 12 -28.97 -19.02 -40.03
CA ARG A 12 -29.29 -19.01 -41.47
C ARG A 12 -28.20 -18.29 -42.26
N SER A 13 -28.06 -18.62 -43.55
CA SER A 13 -27.03 -18.06 -44.42
C SER A 13 -27.58 -17.59 -45.77
N ARG A 14 -26.79 -16.74 -46.45
CA ARG A 14 -26.87 -16.36 -47.89
C ARG A 14 -28.01 -15.38 -48.27
N PRO A 15 -27.90 -14.65 -49.40
CA PRO A 15 -27.00 -14.87 -50.54
C PRO A 15 -26.02 -13.75 -50.92
N HIS A 16 -25.08 -14.11 -51.80
CA HIS A 16 -24.18 -13.19 -52.50
C HIS A 16 -24.90 -12.41 -53.61
N GLY A 17 -24.38 -11.22 -53.94
CA GLY A 17 -24.55 -10.55 -55.24
C GLY A 17 -23.22 -10.49 -55.99
N GLU A 18 -23.24 -10.53 -57.33
CA GLU A 18 -22.04 -10.75 -58.16
C GLU A 18 -21.28 -9.46 -58.56
N TRP A 19 -19.99 -9.62 -58.84
CA TRP A 19 -19.13 -8.62 -59.47
C TRP A 19 -19.48 -8.40 -60.95
N ARG A 20 -19.38 -7.16 -61.45
CA ARG A 20 -19.17 -6.88 -62.88
C ARG A 20 -18.14 -5.77 -63.13
N ILE A 21 -17.07 -6.14 -63.83
CA ILE A 21 -16.06 -5.24 -64.38
C ILE A 21 -16.48 -4.81 -65.80
N ARG A 22 -16.32 -3.53 -66.15
CA ARG A 22 -15.99 -3.11 -67.52
C ARG A 22 -15.08 -1.88 -67.53
N ARG A 23 -14.03 -1.94 -68.36
CA ARG A 23 -13.16 -0.80 -68.71
C ARG A 23 -13.82 0.05 -69.79
N VAL A 24 -13.35 1.30 -69.92
CA VAL A 24 -13.08 1.95 -71.22
C VAL A 24 -11.71 2.65 -71.13
N ASP A 25 -10.91 2.59 -72.20
CA ASP A 25 -9.55 3.16 -72.31
C ASP A 25 -9.54 4.49 -73.10
N SER A 26 -8.81 5.51 -72.62
CA SER A 26 -8.07 6.53 -73.44
C SER A 26 -7.29 7.45 -72.48
N ARG A 27 -5.95 7.54 -72.44
CA ARG A 27 -4.85 7.76 -73.42
C ARG A 27 -4.67 9.22 -73.88
N VAL A 28 -3.39 9.68 -73.91
CA VAL A 28 -2.82 10.81 -74.69
C VAL A 28 -3.17 12.23 -74.17
N CYS A 29 -2.27 13.23 -74.01
CA CYS A 29 -0.80 13.28 -74.14
C CYS A 29 -0.11 14.51 -73.48
N ILE A 30 1.15 14.32 -73.04
CA ILE A 30 2.38 15.15 -73.24
C ILE A 30 2.47 16.65 -72.82
N CYS A 31 3.47 16.90 -71.95
CA CYS A 31 4.40 18.04 -71.76
C CYS A 31 3.97 19.52 -71.71
N GLY A 32 4.56 20.23 -70.74
CA GLY A 32 4.79 21.70 -70.76
C GLY A 32 5.50 22.19 -69.50
N ALA A 33 6.81 22.48 -69.56
CA ALA A 33 7.61 22.91 -68.39
C ALA A 33 8.69 23.96 -68.74
N VAL A 34 8.49 25.20 -68.26
CA VAL A 34 9.44 26.33 -68.19
C VAL A 34 8.96 27.17 -66.99
N ALA A 35 9.65 27.44 -65.88
CA ALA A 35 11.04 27.83 -65.59
C ALA A 35 11.28 29.36 -65.52
N SER A 36 11.23 29.87 -64.29
CA SER A 36 12.00 31.00 -63.70
C SER A 36 11.79 32.47 -64.14
N VAL A 37 12.35 33.35 -63.28
CA VAL A 37 12.67 34.80 -63.42
C VAL A 37 11.65 35.82 -62.86
N ALA A 38 12.10 36.54 -61.83
CA ALA A 38 11.76 37.94 -61.49
C ALA A 38 13.05 38.78 -61.67
N PRO A 39 12.99 40.12 -61.88
CA PRO A 39 12.99 41.03 -60.71
C PRO A 39 12.41 42.46 -60.92
N GLU A 40 12.37 43.26 -59.83
CA GLU A 40 12.62 44.74 -59.77
C GLU A 40 11.65 45.75 -60.47
N ARG A 41 11.49 47.04 -60.06
CA ARG A 41 11.85 47.84 -58.84
C ARG A 41 11.05 49.18 -58.86
N LEU A 42 11.19 50.01 -57.80
CA LEU A 42 10.90 51.46 -57.67
C LEU A 42 9.44 51.81 -57.27
N GLN A 43 9.16 52.90 -56.53
CA GLN A 43 9.98 54.08 -56.20
C GLN A 43 9.64 54.68 -54.81
N SER A 44 10.56 55.44 -54.19
CA SER A 44 10.35 56.26 -52.98
C SER A 44 10.98 57.65 -53.12
N PRO A 45 10.51 58.65 -52.34
CA PRO A 45 11.31 59.37 -51.31
C PRO A 45 10.47 59.60 -50.03
N LEU A 46 10.90 60.21 -48.89
CA LEU A 46 12.16 60.56 -48.18
C LEU A 46 11.73 60.89 -46.71
N GLY A 47 12.57 60.96 -45.68
CA GLY A 47 14.01 60.69 -45.58
C GLY A 47 14.53 60.89 -44.14
N ASP A 48 15.65 60.21 -43.83
CA ASP A 48 16.89 60.63 -43.12
C ASP A 48 16.84 61.73 -42.03
N HIS A 49 17.60 61.70 -40.92
CA HIS A 49 19.04 61.43 -40.69
C HIS A 49 19.26 61.07 -39.18
N GLU A 50 20.36 60.51 -38.62
CA GLU A 50 21.56 59.74 -39.06
C GLU A 50 22.21 59.09 -37.78
N VAL A 51 22.78 57.86 -37.78
CA VAL A 51 24.21 57.47 -38.02
C VAL A 51 25.20 57.98 -36.93
N GLN A 52 26.27 57.32 -36.43
CA GLN A 52 27.21 56.24 -36.84
C GLN A 52 27.68 55.47 -35.55
N ALA A 53 27.83 54.14 -35.40
CA ALA A 53 28.62 53.06 -36.04
C ALA A 53 30.06 52.77 -35.53
N SER A 54 30.17 51.71 -34.69
CA SER A 54 31.21 50.62 -34.74
C SER A 54 32.65 50.76 -34.17
N LYS A 55 33.16 49.59 -33.73
CA LYS A 55 34.57 49.06 -33.75
C LYS A 55 35.60 49.37 -32.64
N ARG A 56 36.00 48.26 -31.99
CA ARG A 56 37.38 47.79 -31.64
C ARG A 56 38.13 48.32 -30.40
N ARG A 57 38.36 47.36 -29.48
CA ARG A 57 39.61 46.99 -28.77
C ARG A 57 40.32 48.00 -27.84
N SER A 58 40.28 47.63 -26.55
CA SER A 58 41.47 47.34 -25.70
C SER A 58 42.33 48.49 -25.14
N ALA A 59 42.19 48.68 -23.82
CA ALA A 59 43.24 48.90 -22.82
C ALA A 59 44.24 50.08 -22.94
N ILE A 60 44.07 51.07 -22.05
CA ILE A 60 45.03 51.64 -21.08
C ILE A 60 44.19 52.64 -20.25
N ALA A 61 43.78 52.40 -19.00
CA ALA A 61 44.51 52.09 -17.75
C ALA A 61 44.90 53.36 -16.94
N GLN A 62 44.47 53.38 -15.67
CA GLN A 62 44.90 54.24 -14.56
C GLN A 62 44.60 55.75 -14.61
N ASN A 63 43.44 56.14 -14.08
CA ASN A 63 43.36 56.89 -12.81
C ASN A 63 41.93 56.83 -12.24
N GLY A 64 41.76 57.00 -10.92
CA GLY A 64 40.42 57.04 -10.27
C GLY A 64 40.15 56.03 -9.14
N THR A 65 41.17 55.46 -8.51
CA THR A 65 41.00 54.71 -7.25
C THR A 65 40.49 55.63 -6.13
N VAL A 66 39.81 55.06 -5.12
CA VAL A 66 39.33 55.76 -3.90
C VAL A 66 38.12 56.70 -4.10
N GLN A 67 36.94 56.13 -4.36
CA GLN A 67 35.73 56.45 -3.56
C GLN A 67 34.57 55.45 -3.70
N GLY A 68 34.34 54.84 -4.87
CA GLY A 68 33.20 53.92 -5.07
C GLY A 68 33.29 52.57 -4.33
N LEU A 69 34.50 52.06 -4.12
CA LEU A 69 34.77 50.70 -3.60
C LEU A 69 34.68 50.59 -2.05
N ARG A 70 33.80 51.39 -1.42
CA ARG A 70 33.53 51.37 0.03
C ARG A 70 32.08 51.02 0.42
N ALA A 71 31.23 50.69 -0.56
CA ALA A 71 29.80 50.41 -0.33
C ALA A 71 29.37 48.94 -0.59
N ALA A 72 30.19 48.12 -1.24
CA ALA A 72 29.77 46.82 -1.80
C ALA A 72 30.34 45.56 -1.09
N VAL A 73 31.24 45.70 -0.11
CA VAL A 73 31.84 44.58 0.65
C VAL A 73 31.49 44.69 2.15
N GLN A 74 30.38 45.38 2.47
CA GLN A 74 29.99 45.68 3.86
C GLN A 74 28.48 45.47 4.11
N ARG A 75 27.92 44.38 3.59
CA ARG A 75 26.54 43.96 3.90
C ARG A 75 26.30 42.43 3.92
N GLN A 76 27.33 41.63 4.22
CA GLN A 76 27.21 40.16 4.36
C GLN A 76 28.06 39.59 5.51
N HIS A 77 28.15 40.31 6.63
CA HIS A 77 28.83 39.87 7.87
C HIS A 77 28.12 40.45 9.10
N GLY A 78 26.83 40.14 9.23
CA GLY A 78 25.96 40.76 10.23
C GLY A 78 24.75 39.92 10.58
N HIS A 79 24.95 38.77 11.23
CA HIS A 79 23.92 38.08 12.03
C HIS A 79 24.50 37.22 13.18
N GLU A 80 25.77 36.80 13.13
CA GLU A 80 26.43 36.09 14.25
C GLU A 80 26.78 36.97 15.47
N LYS A 81 26.49 38.28 15.43
CA LYS A 81 26.78 39.23 16.51
C LYS A 81 25.57 39.65 17.37
N LEU A 82 24.52 38.83 17.40
CA LEU A 82 23.42 38.98 18.37
C LEU A 82 23.35 37.84 19.42
N MET A 83 24.01 36.69 19.19
CA MET A 83 24.01 35.54 20.10
C MET A 83 25.24 35.42 21.01
N GLN A 84 26.10 36.45 21.08
CA GLN A 84 27.22 36.52 22.04
C GLN A 84 27.11 37.70 23.03
N THR A 85 26.14 38.59 22.87
CA THR A 85 25.99 39.82 23.68
C THR A 85 24.96 39.70 24.81
N LEU A 86 24.62 38.47 25.21
CA LEU A 86 23.88 38.16 26.45
C LEU A 86 24.70 37.35 27.47
N PHE A 87 25.97 37.03 27.16
CA PHE A 87 26.85 36.21 28.01
C PHE A 87 28.14 36.92 28.47
N ALA A 88 28.19 38.26 28.40
CA ALA A 88 29.41 39.04 28.67
C ALA A 88 29.29 40.22 29.66
N THR A 89 28.10 40.51 30.20
CA THR A 89 27.88 41.66 31.12
C THR A 89 27.03 41.29 32.33
N GLY A 90 27.56 40.42 33.20
CA GLY A 90 26.89 40.00 34.45
C GLY A 90 27.82 39.79 35.65
N VAL A 91 29.14 40.03 35.52
CA VAL A 91 30.13 39.67 36.56
C VAL A 91 31.13 40.82 36.78
N ARG A 92 30.83 41.71 37.74
CA ARG A 92 31.77 42.45 38.64
C ARG A 92 31.10 43.68 39.32
N ARG A 93 30.23 43.45 40.31
CA ARG A 93 30.09 44.27 41.55
C ARG A 93 28.95 43.76 42.45
N ALA A 94 29.26 42.75 43.26
CA ALA A 94 28.45 42.33 44.41
C ALA A 94 29.36 41.69 45.47
N ALA A 95 30.27 42.49 46.04
CA ALA A 95 31.19 42.04 47.08
C ALA A 95 30.51 42.11 48.45
N ALA A 96 29.61 41.16 48.72
CA ALA A 96 28.97 40.95 50.02
C ALA A 96 28.78 39.44 50.26
N LEU A 97 28.96 39.00 51.51
CA LEU A 97 28.78 37.60 51.93
C LEU A 97 27.31 37.17 51.73
N PRO A 98 27.07 35.91 51.34
CA PRO A 98 26.94 34.89 52.38
C PRO A 98 27.70 33.58 52.08
N SER A 99 27.92 32.81 53.14
CA SER A 99 28.43 31.44 53.08
C SER A 99 27.33 30.42 52.72
N ARG A 100 27.74 29.16 52.49
CA ARG A 100 26.91 27.95 52.70
C ARG A 100 25.71 27.76 51.75
N ASN A 101 25.90 27.69 50.42
CA ASN A 101 24.78 27.35 49.52
C ASN A 101 25.06 26.52 48.22
N GLU A 102 26.27 26.05 47.94
CA GLU A 102 26.52 25.25 46.72
C GLU A 102 26.02 23.79 46.83
N ASN A 103 26.24 23.14 47.98
CA ASN A 103 25.72 21.79 48.24
C ASN A 103 24.18 21.71 48.11
N MET A 104 23.47 22.82 48.36
CA MET A 104 22.01 22.86 48.26
C MET A 104 21.52 22.87 46.80
N ARG A 105 22.31 23.38 45.85
CA ARG A 105 21.98 23.32 44.41
C ARG A 105 22.08 21.88 43.87
N TRP A 106 23.16 21.16 44.22
CA TRP A 106 23.28 19.74 43.86
C TRP A 106 22.25 18.87 44.57
N ALA A 107 21.98 19.12 45.86
CA ALA A 107 20.93 18.42 46.59
C ALA A 107 19.54 18.62 45.95
N ASN A 108 19.20 19.86 45.58
CA ASN A 108 17.92 20.17 44.93
C ASN A 108 17.83 19.58 43.51
N CYS A 109 18.91 19.63 42.71
CA CYS A 109 18.94 19.01 41.38
C CYS A 109 18.75 17.48 41.47
N LEU A 110 19.42 16.82 42.43
CA LEU A 110 19.21 15.40 42.73
C LEU A 110 17.80 15.10 43.27
N HIS A 111 17.19 16.06 43.98
CA HIS A 111 15.79 15.97 44.43
C HIS A 111 14.81 16.04 43.26
N CYS A 112 15.00 16.99 42.34
CA CYS A 112 14.21 17.10 41.10
C CYS A 112 14.37 15.86 40.22
N LEU A 113 15.59 15.33 40.07
CA LEU A 113 15.85 14.09 39.34
C LEU A 113 15.10 12.91 39.98
N ARG A 114 15.20 12.74 41.30
CA ARG A 114 14.46 11.70 42.05
C ARG A 114 12.95 11.89 42.01
N ALA A 115 12.46 13.13 41.96
CA ALA A 115 11.06 13.48 41.81
C ALA A 115 10.52 13.23 40.39
N ALA A 116 11.37 13.27 39.35
CA ALA A 116 11.04 12.91 37.97
C ALA A 116 11.15 11.40 37.70
N ILE A 117 12.12 10.71 38.33
CA ILE A 117 12.30 9.25 38.22
C ILE A 117 11.05 8.49 38.70
N LYS A 118 10.39 8.93 39.78
CA LYS A 118 9.16 8.27 40.28
C LYS A 118 8.00 8.25 39.27
N PRO A 119 7.51 9.38 38.72
CA PRO A 119 6.46 9.38 37.71
C PRO A 119 6.92 8.73 36.40
N ALA A 120 8.20 8.81 36.02
CA ALA A 120 8.71 8.07 34.86
C ALA A 120 8.62 6.54 35.06
N LEU A 121 9.02 6.02 36.23
CA LEU A 121 8.87 4.60 36.57
C LEU A 121 7.40 4.17 36.70
N VAL A 122 6.51 5.03 37.20
CA VAL A 122 5.06 4.75 37.23
C VAL A 122 4.47 4.73 35.81
N GLY A 123 4.90 5.65 34.93
CA GLY A 123 4.51 5.67 33.51
C GLY A 123 5.00 4.43 32.77
N LEU A 124 6.26 4.02 32.97
CA LEU A 124 6.81 2.78 32.43
C LEU A 124 6.10 1.53 32.97
N ALA A 125 5.73 1.52 34.26
CA ALA A 125 4.96 0.43 34.85
C ALA A 125 3.52 0.37 34.31
N LEU A 126 2.89 1.51 34.02
CA LEU A 126 1.58 1.60 33.36
C LEU A 126 1.66 1.13 31.90
N LEU A 127 2.67 1.57 31.15
CA LEU A 127 2.92 1.09 29.78
C LEU A 127 3.18 -0.42 29.75
N GLY A 128 3.97 -0.95 30.70
CA GLY A 128 4.18 -2.38 30.87
C GLY A 128 2.89 -3.14 31.26
N ALA A 129 2.04 -2.55 32.11
CA ALA A 129 0.74 -3.12 32.47
C ALA A 129 -0.19 -3.22 31.25
N LEU A 130 -0.26 -2.15 30.46
CA LEU A 130 -1.05 -2.09 29.22
C LEU A 130 -0.51 -3.08 28.18
N LEU A 131 0.81 -3.20 28.04
CA LEU A 131 1.45 -4.17 27.15
C LEU A 131 1.12 -5.62 27.57
N VAL A 132 1.23 -5.96 28.86
CA VAL A 132 0.87 -7.31 29.36
C VAL A 132 -0.64 -7.57 29.23
N ALA A 133 -1.48 -6.57 29.42
CA ALA A 133 -2.92 -6.70 29.17
C ALA A 133 -3.22 -6.99 27.69
N HIS A 134 -2.60 -6.23 26.77
CA HIS A 134 -2.75 -6.37 25.33
C HIS A 134 -2.17 -7.68 24.77
N GLN A 135 -1.02 -8.13 25.28
CA GLN A 135 -0.26 -9.27 24.72
C GLN A 135 -0.58 -10.60 25.41
N CYS A 136 -1.22 -10.60 26.59
CA CYS A 136 -1.55 -11.83 27.32
C CYS A 136 -3.01 -11.88 27.78
N LEU A 137 -3.51 -10.81 28.43
CA LEU A 137 -4.83 -10.87 29.06
C LEU A 137 -5.98 -10.85 28.05
N LEU A 138 -5.94 -9.98 27.04
CA LEU A 138 -7.01 -9.85 26.05
C LEU A 138 -7.13 -11.08 25.13
N PRO A 139 -6.03 -11.66 24.59
CA PRO A 139 -6.10 -12.96 23.90
C PRO A 139 -6.67 -14.08 24.80
N ALA A 140 -6.30 -14.13 26.08
CA ALA A 140 -6.85 -15.11 27.02
C ALA A 140 -8.34 -14.88 27.33
N ILE A 141 -8.80 -13.62 27.37
CA ILE A 141 -10.23 -13.29 27.52
C ILE A 141 -11.01 -13.68 26.26
N ALA A 142 -10.49 -13.42 25.06
CA ALA A 142 -11.11 -13.85 23.81
C ALA A 142 -11.19 -15.40 23.73
N PHE A 143 -10.14 -16.10 24.14
CA PHE A 143 -10.13 -17.57 24.19
C PHE A 143 -11.14 -18.16 25.18
N VAL A 144 -11.30 -17.56 26.37
CA VAL A 144 -12.28 -18.02 27.39
C VAL A 144 -13.71 -17.56 27.06
N PHE A 145 -13.87 -16.44 26.36
CA PHE A 145 -15.15 -15.88 25.95
C PHE A 145 -15.15 -15.51 24.44
N PRO A 146 -15.28 -16.50 23.53
CA PRO A 146 -15.20 -16.25 22.09
C PRO A 146 -16.20 -15.22 21.54
N SER A 147 -17.34 -15.03 22.22
CA SER A 147 -18.31 -13.98 21.89
C SER A 147 -17.80 -12.54 22.06
N LEU A 148 -16.64 -12.34 22.71
CA LEU A 148 -15.97 -11.04 22.80
C LEU A 148 -14.93 -10.82 21.70
N ASP A 149 -14.52 -11.85 20.96
CA ASP A 149 -13.44 -11.76 19.96
C ASP A 149 -13.72 -10.74 18.84
N PRO A 150 -14.94 -10.64 18.25
CA PRO A 150 -15.26 -9.59 17.28
C PRO A 150 -15.11 -8.19 17.87
N VAL A 151 -15.61 -7.95 19.08
CA VAL A 151 -15.52 -6.66 19.78
C VAL A 151 -14.06 -6.30 20.11
N ILE A 152 -13.24 -7.29 20.49
CA ILE A 152 -11.82 -7.11 20.77
C ILE A 152 -11.05 -6.78 19.48
N PHE A 153 -11.38 -7.43 18.37
CA PHE A 153 -10.84 -7.12 17.05
C PHE A 153 -11.25 -5.72 16.57
N ASP A 154 -12.54 -5.35 16.68
CA ASP A 154 -13.07 -4.07 16.20
C ASP A 154 -12.50 -2.86 16.95
N LEU A 155 -12.27 -2.99 18.25
CA LEU A 155 -11.53 -2.02 19.06
C LEU A 155 -10.02 -1.96 18.73
N GLY A 156 -9.55 -2.81 17.80
CA GLY A 156 -8.15 -2.91 17.35
C GLY A 156 -7.19 -3.34 18.46
N LEU A 157 -7.66 -4.17 19.41
CA LEU A 157 -6.85 -4.68 20.52
C LEU A 157 -5.91 -5.82 20.10
N PHE A 158 -5.96 -6.23 18.83
CA PHE A 158 -4.94 -7.02 18.14
C PHE A 158 -4.10 -6.17 17.17
N GLY A 159 -4.22 -4.84 17.23
CA GLY A 159 -3.74 -3.89 16.23
C GLY A 159 -4.85 -3.49 15.24
N ALA A 160 -4.60 -2.44 14.45
CA ALA A 160 -5.57 -1.93 13.47
C ALA A 160 -5.66 -2.77 12.18
N TYR A 161 -4.64 -3.61 11.93
CA TYR A 161 -4.56 -4.54 10.80
C TYR A 161 -3.96 -5.88 11.28
N PRO A 162 -4.77 -6.75 11.92
CA PRO A 162 -4.28 -8.04 12.43
C PRO A 162 -3.98 -9.02 11.30
N LEU A 163 -2.94 -9.84 11.48
CA LEU A 163 -2.36 -10.67 10.42
C LEU A 163 -2.42 -12.17 10.75
N THR A 164 -2.69 -12.97 9.72
CA THR A 164 -2.47 -14.41 9.67
C THR A 164 -1.05 -14.66 9.17
N HIS A 165 -0.25 -15.36 9.98
CA HIS A 165 1.09 -15.81 9.62
C HIS A 165 1.07 -17.30 9.28
N TYR A 166 2.00 -17.71 8.42
CA TYR A 166 2.14 -19.07 7.92
C TYR A 166 3.51 -19.64 8.30
N ALA A 167 3.63 -20.97 8.35
CA ALA A 167 4.89 -21.63 8.68
C ALA A 167 5.79 -21.77 7.43
N SER A 168 5.23 -22.24 6.32
CA SER A 168 5.92 -22.50 5.05
C SER A 168 6.09 -21.26 4.14
N PHE A 169 5.52 -20.11 4.53
CA PHE A 169 5.49 -18.89 3.72
C PHE A 169 5.88 -17.64 4.53
N ASN A 170 6.63 -16.74 3.89
CA ASN A 170 7.32 -15.62 4.55
C ASN A 170 6.52 -14.30 4.58
N LEU A 171 5.38 -14.23 3.88
CA LEU A 171 4.43 -13.13 3.90
C LEU A 171 3.23 -13.47 4.80
N ALA A 172 2.36 -12.49 5.00
CA ALA A 172 1.21 -12.59 5.89
C ALA A 172 -0.04 -12.01 5.22
N ALA A 173 -1.20 -12.55 5.57
CA ALA A 173 -2.50 -12.12 5.07
C ALA A 173 -3.28 -11.39 6.17
N PRO A 174 -4.28 -10.54 5.86
CA PRO A 174 -5.21 -10.06 6.87
C PRO A 174 -5.94 -11.21 7.59
N GLN A 175 -6.48 -10.91 8.77
CA GLN A 175 -7.52 -11.74 9.39
C GLN A 175 -8.90 -11.20 8.99
N PRO A 176 -9.65 -11.90 8.11
CA PRO A 176 -10.99 -11.45 7.71
C PRO A 176 -12.01 -11.60 8.83
N ARG A 177 -12.93 -10.64 8.92
CA ARG A 177 -14.07 -10.65 9.84
C ARG A 177 -15.37 -10.50 9.05
N GLN A 178 -16.11 -11.60 8.97
CA GLN A 178 -17.42 -11.69 8.34
C GLN A 178 -18.48 -11.18 9.33
N ILE A 179 -19.19 -10.11 8.95
CA ILE A 179 -20.31 -9.53 9.71
C ILE A 179 -21.64 -10.22 9.32
N LEU A 180 -21.78 -10.54 8.04
CA LEU A 180 -22.86 -11.34 7.48
C LEU A 180 -22.27 -12.31 6.45
N TRP A 181 -22.86 -13.50 6.32
CA TRP A 181 -22.51 -14.45 5.29
C TRP A 181 -23.75 -15.14 4.70
N HIS A 182 -23.69 -15.43 3.41
CA HIS A 182 -24.69 -16.21 2.67
C HIS A 182 -23.97 -16.97 1.56
N ASP A 183 -24.30 -18.26 1.35
CA ASP A 183 -23.57 -19.21 0.49
C ASP A 183 -23.40 -18.76 -0.98
N LYS A 184 -24.17 -17.77 -1.44
CA LYS A 184 -23.97 -17.11 -2.75
C LYS A 184 -22.61 -16.42 -2.86
N CYS A 185 -22.04 -15.96 -1.75
CA CYS A 185 -20.73 -15.30 -1.74
C CYS A 185 -19.56 -16.28 -1.89
N ASP A 186 -19.75 -17.60 -1.71
CA ASP A 186 -18.66 -18.60 -1.66
C ASP A 186 -17.85 -18.73 -2.96
N ALA A 187 -18.42 -18.37 -4.11
CA ALA A 187 -17.73 -18.45 -5.41
C ALA A 187 -16.74 -17.29 -5.63
N GLY A 188 -15.63 -17.56 -6.33
CA GLY A 188 -14.70 -16.53 -6.83
C GLY A 188 -13.63 -16.04 -5.83
N ASN A 189 -12.65 -15.31 -6.39
CA ASN A 189 -11.50 -14.74 -5.69
C ASN A 189 -11.64 -13.21 -5.58
N ILE A 190 -11.06 -12.62 -4.54
CA ILE A 190 -11.17 -11.20 -4.21
C ILE A 190 -9.81 -10.52 -4.34
N LEU A 191 -9.73 -9.48 -5.16
CA LEU A 191 -8.51 -8.75 -5.51
C LEU A 191 -8.48 -7.40 -4.78
N LEU A 192 -7.39 -7.15 -4.06
CA LEU A 192 -7.15 -5.88 -3.35
C LEU A 192 -5.66 -5.53 -3.24
N THR A 193 -5.38 -4.34 -2.73
CA THR A 193 -4.03 -3.76 -2.59
C THR A 193 -3.88 -3.15 -1.18
N PRO A 194 -3.53 -3.94 -0.15
CA PRO A 194 -3.32 -3.43 1.20
C PRO A 194 -2.32 -2.27 1.27
N ASN A 195 -2.79 -1.14 1.79
CA ASN A 195 -2.01 0.09 1.94
C ASN A 195 -2.44 0.84 3.22
N GLY A 196 -1.62 1.76 3.71
CA GLY A 196 -1.91 2.61 4.88
C GLY A 196 -0.95 2.40 6.07
N PRO A 197 -1.01 3.28 7.10
CA PRO A 197 0.01 3.35 8.16
C PRO A 197 0.17 2.12 9.07
N ALA A 198 -0.70 1.11 8.99
CA ALA A 198 -0.56 -0.17 9.69
C ALA A 198 -0.06 -1.32 8.78
N VAL A 199 0.01 -1.11 7.47
CA VAL A 199 0.49 -2.12 6.51
C VAL A 199 2.01 -2.01 6.39
N THR A 200 2.73 -2.99 6.93
CA THR A 200 4.20 -3.00 7.00
C THR A 200 4.87 -3.49 5.72
N ARG A 201 4.18 -4.36 4.96
CA ARG A 201 4.55 -4.82 3.63
C ARG A 201 3.36 -4.64 2.70
N PRO A 202 3.24 -3.50 1.98
CA PRO A 202 2.21 -3.30 0.97
C PRO A 202 2.52 -4.16 -0.26
N GLY A 203 1.47 -4.48 -1.02
CA GLY A 203 1.57 -5.33 -2.19
C GLY A 203 0.21 -5.68 -2.79
N PRO A 204 0.16 -6.28 -3.98
CA PRO A 204 -1.06 -6.82 -4.56
C PRO A 204 -1.44 -8.14 -3.85
N MET A 205 -2.73 -8.37 -3.64
CA MET A 205 -3.23 -9.52 -2.89
C MET A 205 -4.50 -10.11 -3.53
N ILE A 206 -4.52 -11.44 -3.66
CA ILE A 206 -5.70 -12.23 -3.99
C ILE A 206 -6.07 -13.05 -2.76
N LEU A 207 -7.32 -12.92 -2.34
CA LEU A 207 -7.95 -13.77 -1.34
C LEU A 207 -8.98 -14.71 -2.00
N ASP A 208 -9.33 -15.79 -1.33
CA ASP A 208 -10.57 -16.53 -1.60
C ASP A 208 -11.79 -15.71 -1.13
N SER A 209 -12.99 -16.17 -1.46
CA SER A 209 -14.25 -15.54 -1.06
C SER A 209 -14.35 -15.26 0.45
N LYS A 210 -13.81 -16.15 1.29
CA LYS A 210 -13.88 -16.07 2.76
C LYS A 210 -12.73 -15.26 3.37
N GLY A 211 -11.88 -14.68 2.52
CA GLY A 211 -10.75 -13.85 2.91
C GLY A 211 -9.48 -14.62 3.29
N GLY A 212 -9.44 -15.93 3.03
CA GLY A 212 -8.20 -16.72 3.12
C GLY A 212 -7.26 -16.35 1.98
N LEU A 213 -5.94 -16.50 2.19
CA LEU A 213 -4.96 -16.11 1.18
C LEU A 213 -4.99 -17.06 -0.04
N VAL A 214 -4.86 -16.49 -1.24
CA VAL A 214 -4.57 -17.22 -2.48
C VAL A 214 -3.21 -16.77 -3.03
N TRP A 215 -2.96 -15.46 -3.15
CA TRP A 215 -1.69 -14.90 -3.62
C TRP A 215 -1.33 -13.58 -2.94
N THR A 216 -0.04 -13.33 -2.73
CA THR A 216 0.52 -12.01 -2.38
C THR A 216 2.00 -11.90 -2.78
N SER A 217 2.50 -10.68 -2.94
CA SER A 217 3.90 -10.34 -3.23
C SER A 217 4.23 -8.97 -2.61
N ASP A 218 5.44 -8.80 -2.05
CA ASP A 218 5.97 -7.49 -1.62
C ASP A 218 6.95 -6.87 -2.64
N ASP A 219 7.21 -7.54 -3.77
CA ASP A 219 8.14 -7.11 -4.83
C ASP A 219 7.73 -5.79 -5.51
N PHE A 220 6.42 -5.54 -5.60
CA PHE A 220 5.84 -4.34 -6.21
C PHE A 220 5.67 -3.17 -5.23
N GLY A 221 5.92 -3.37 -3.94
CA GLY A 221 5.77 -2.34 -2.91
C GLY A 221 4.39 -1.67 -2.89
N ALA A 222 4.36 -0.34 -2.99
CA ALA A 222 3.10 0.41 -2.97
C ALA A 222 2.33 0.26 -4.29
N THR A 223 1.22 -0.48 -4.23
CA THR A 223 0.38 -0.80 -5.38
C THR A 223 -1.05 -0.26 -5.26
N ALA A 224 -1.75 -0.24 -6.40
CA ALA A 224 -3.16 0.11 -6.55
C ALA A 224 -3.76 -0.59 -7.78
N ASN A 225 -5.07 -0.50 -7.97
CA ASN A 225 -5.77 -0.97 -9.19
C ASN A 225 -5.48 -2.43 -9.60
N LEU A 226 -5.36 -3.34 -8.62
CA LEU A 226 -5.29 -4.78 -8.90
C LEU A 226 -6.63 -5.29 -9.43
N LYS A 227 -6.65 -5.78 -10.67
CA LYS A 227 -7.81 -6.41 -11.34
C LYS A 227 -7.34 -7.40 -12.40
N VAL A 228 -8.17 -8.41 -12.70
CA VAL A 228 -8.00 -9.24 -13.91
C VAL A 228 -8.56 -8.46 -15.10
N GLN A 229 -7.80 -8.37 -16.18
CA GLN A 229 -8.25 -7.79 -17.45
C GLN A 229 -7.96 -8.76 -18.60
N ARG A 230 -8.64 -8.58 -19.73
CA ARG A 230 -8.48 -9.44 -20.91
C ARG A 230 -7.69 -8.70 -21.99
N PHE A 231 -6.70 -9.35 -22.58
CA PHE A 231 -5.91 -8.81 -23.68
C PHE A 231 -5.58 -9.92 -24.69
N GLN A 232 -5.76 -9.66 -25.99
CA GLN A 232 -5.54 -10.63 -27.08
C GLN A 232 -6.21 -12.02 -26.89
N GLY A 233 -7.30 -12.07 -26.11
CA GLY A 233 -8.05 -13.27 -25.81
C GLY A 233 -7.72 -13.93 -24.46
N GLU A 234 -6.54 -13.66 -23.90
CA GLU A 234 -6.02 -14.20 -22.63
C GLU A 234 -6.34 -13.29 -21.44
N HIS A 235 -6.17 -13.80 -20.21
CA HIS A 235 -6.39 -13.06 -18.97
C HIS A 235 -5.06 -12.73 -18.28
N PHE A 236 -4.92 -11.48 -17.85
CA PHE A 236 -3.75 -10.97 -17.14
C PHE A 236 -4.18 -10.32 -15.83
N LEU A 237 -3.39 -10.47 -14.78
CA LEU A 237 -3.47 -9.58 -13.62
C LEU A 237 -2.83 -8.26 -14.01
N THR A 238 -3.54 -7.16 -13.77
CA THR A 238 -3.02 -5.81 -14.01
C THR A 238 -2.98 -5.06 -12.69
N LEU A 239 -1.93 -4.26 -12.47
CA LEU A 239 -1.76 -3.45 -11.25
C LEU A 239 -0.93 -2.20 -11.53
N TRP A 240 -1.22 -1.11 -10.82
CA TRP A 240 -0.34 0.06 -10.71
C TRP A 240 0.69 -0.17 -9.61
N SER A 241 1.92 0.29 -9.83
CA SER A 241 3.01 0.31 -8.85
C SER A 241 3.81 1.61 -8.97
N GLY A 242 4.13 2.26 -7.85
CA GLY A 242 4.92 3.49 -7.88
C GLY A 242 5.01 4.25 -6.56
N GLN A 243 5.42 5.50 -6.64
CA GLN A 243 5.48 6.41 -5.48
C GLN A 243 4.14 7.14 -5.32
N LYS A 244 3.55 7.08 -4.12
CA LYS A 244 2.34 7.84 -3.81
C LYS A 244 2.68 9.25 -3.34
N ALA A 245 2.22 10.25 -4.07
CA ALA A 245 2.43 11.67 -3.81
C ALA A 245 1.11 12.34 -3.39
N ALA A 246 0.81 12.27 -2.08
CA ALA A 246 -0.42 12.77 -1.46
C ALA A 246 -1.72 12.25 -2.13
N THR A 247 -2.36 13.06 -2.98
CA THR A 247 -3.59 12.73 -3.73
C THR A 247 -3.33 12.09 -5.09
N SER A 248 -2.07 11.84 -5.47
CA SER A 248 -1.67 11.29 -6.78
C SER A 248 -0.72 10.09 -6.67
N GLY A 249 -0.56 9.35 -7.76
CA GLY A 249 0.53 8.40 -7.98
C GLY A 249 1.54 8.90 -9.02
N LYS A 250 2.81 8.54 -8.84
CA LYS A 250 3.82 8.56 -9.90
C LYS A 250 4.40 7.15 -10.06
N GLY A 251 3.94 6.42 -11.07
CA GLY A 251 4.24 5.01 -11.25
C GLY A 251 4.03 4.52 -12.68
N VAL A 252 3.93 3.20 -12.79
CA VAL A 252 3.74 2.42 -14.02
C VAL A 252 2.73 1.30 -13.77
N TYR A 253 2.20 0.72 -14.84
CA TYR A 253 1.25 -0.39 -14.78
C TYR A 253 1.92 -1.68 -15.27
N PHE A 254 1.80 -2.75 -14.49
CA PHE A 254 2.32 -4.06 -14.85
C PHE A 254 1.18 -4.99 -15.30
N MET A 255 1.44 -5.78 -16.34
CA MET A 255 0.63 -6.95 -16.70
C MET A 255 1.39 -8.22 -16.31
N LEU A 256 0.76 -9.07 -15.51
CA LEU A 256 1.29 -10.36 -15.07
C LEU A 256 0.48 -11.51 -15.70
N ASP A 257 1.19 -12.55 -16.14
CA ASP A 257 0.57 -13.79 -16.63
C ASP A 257 0.07 -14.70 -15.50
N SER A 258 -0.52 -15.84 -15.86
CA SER A 258 -0.98 -16.89 -14.93
C SER A 258 0.13 -17.50 -14.07
N THR A 259 1.40 -17.33 -14.44
CA THR A 259 2.57 -17.76 -13.66
C THR A 259 3.10 -16.68 -12.72
N TYR A 260 2.40 -15.54 -12.66
CA TYR A 260 2.73 -14.32 -11.92
C TYR A 260 4.04 -13.65 -12.38
N GLN A 261 4.41 -13.83 -13.65
CA GLN A 261 5.56 -13.14 -14.24
C GLN A 261 5.10 -11.88 -14.97
N VAL A 262 5.85 -10.78 -14.82
CA VAL A 262 5.57 -9.52 -15.53
C VAL A 262 5.89 -9.71 -17.02
N VAL A 263 4.86 -9.67 -17.85
CA VAL A 263 4.97 -9.82 -19.31
C VAL A 263 4.97 -8.49 -20.05
N ARG A 264 4.34 -7.44 -19.51
CA ARG A 264 4.34 -6.07 -20.06
C ARG A 264 4.39 -5.04 -18.94
N MET A 265 4.97 -3.87 -19.25
CA MET A 265 4.96 -2.67 -18.42
C MET A 265 4.49 -1.49 -19.27
N ILE A 266 3.42 -0.82 -18.85
CA ILE A 266 2.81 0.33 -19.53
C ILE A 266 3.10 1.58 -18.69
N SER A 267 3.42 2.68 -19.36
CA SER A 267 3.68 3.99 -18.78
C SER A 267 2.83 5.05 -19.47
N ALA A 268 2.58 6.17 -18.80
CA ALA A 268 2.09 7.37 -19.48
C ALA A 268 3.10 7.86 -20.53
N VAL A 269 2.60 8.47 -21.61
CA VAL A 269 3.42 9.01 -22.70
C VAL A 269 3.53 10.53 -22.53
N GLY A 270 4.75 11.08 -22.59
CA GLY A 270 5.00 12.53 -22.51
C GLY A 270 6.12 12.91 -21.55
N ASP A 271 6.66 14.12 -21.71
CA ASP A 271 7.80 14.59 -20.92
C ASP A 271 7.45 14.74 -19.43
N ALA A 272 8.15 13.99 -18.58
CA ALA A 272 7.98 13.93 -17.12
C ALA A 272 6.57 13.55 -16.62
N LEU A 273 5.73 12.97 -17.48
CA LEU A 273 4.46 12.36 -17.12
C LEU A 273 4.66 10.95 -16.53
N PHE A 274 3.73 10.51 -15.69
CA PHE A 274 3.75 9.22 -15.01
C PHE A 274 2.34 8.65 -14.92
N GLY A 275 2.22 7.32 -14.93
CA GLY A 275 0.94 6.67 -14.65
C GLY A 275 0.53 6.96 -13.20
N ASP A 276 -0.68 7.48 -13.03
CA ASP A 276 -1.29 7.72 -11.73
C ASP A 276 -2.04 6.47 -11.20
N LEU A 277 -2.28 6.43 -9.89
CA LEU A 277 -2.82 5.26 -9.20
C LEU A 277 -4.34 5.04 -9.40
N HIS A 278 -5.09 6.00 -9.97
CA HIS A 278 -6.55 5.99 -9.94
C HIS A 278 -7.20 5.16 -11.06
N GLU A 279 -6.61 5.05 -12.26
CA GLU A 279 -7.14 4.16 -13.31
C GLU A 279 -6.08 3.43 -14.15
N PHE A 280 -6.45 2.22 -14.59
CA PHE A 280 -5.81 1.48 -15.69
C PHE A 280 -6.82 0.48 -16.30
N LYS A 281 -7.47 0.81 -17.42
CA LYS A 281 -8.42 -0.10 -18.09
C LYS A 281 -7.92 -0.52 -19.47
N ILE A 282 -7.90 -1.83 -19.74
CA ILE A 282 -7.67 -2.37 -21.09
C ILE A 282 -9.01 -2.40 -21.83
N THR A 283 -9.05 -1.86 -23.05
CA THR A 283 -10.26 -1.85 -23.90
C THR A 283 -10.37 -3.13 -24.75
N PRO A 284 -11.54 -3.45 -25.33
CA PRO A 284 -11.68 -4.59 -26.26
C PRO A 284 -10.78 -4.52 -27.50
N GLU A 285 -10.38 -3.31 -27.91
CA GLU A 285 -9.51 -3.05 -29.07
C GLU A 285 -8.03 -3.34 -28.80
N GLY A 286 -7.64 -3.49 -27.52
CA GLY A 286 -6.25 -3.72 -27.11
C GLY A 286 -5.49 -2.45 -26.73
N THR A 287 -6.18 -1.33 -26.47
CA THR A 287 -5.58 -0.11 -25.93
C THR A 287 -5.65 -0.08 -24.40
N ALA A 288 -4.88 0.80 -23.76
CA ALA A 288 -4.90 1.07 -22.33
C ALA A 288 -5.35 2.51 -22.06
N LEU A 289 -6.45 2.65 -21.31
CA LEU A 289 -6.89 3.90 -20.69
C LEU A 289 -6.20 4.06 -19.34
N LEU A 290 -5.53 5.19 -19.10
CA LEU A 290 -4.82 5.46 -17.85
C LEU A 290 -4.92 6.93 -17.42
N THR A 291 -4.83 7.20 -16.11
CA THR A 291 -4.81 8.56 -15.55
C THR A 291 -3.39 9.12 -15.43
N VAL A 292 -3.26 10.44 -15.56
CA VAL A 292 -2.01 11.19 -15.34
C VAL A 292 -2.30 12.45 -14.53
N TYR A 293 -1.54 12.68 -13.47
CA TYR A 293 -1.65 13.87 -12.61
C TYR A 293 -0.45 14.79 -12.88
N ASN A 294 -0.63 15.80 -13.74
CA ASN A 294 0.40 16.70 -14.23
C ASN A 294 0.48 17.99 -13.39
N ALA A 295 1.68 18.40 -12.95
CA ALA A 295 1.87 19.61 -12.16
C ALA A 295 2.18 20.81 -13.07
N THR A 296 1.24 21.73 -13.20
CA THR A 296 1.33 22.87 -14.15
C THR A 296 0.87 24.18 -13.52
N ASN A 297 0.79 25.27 -14.29
CA ASN A 297 0.31 26.57 -13.82
C ASN A 297 -1.04 26.99 -14.43
N ALA A 298 -1.88 27.57 -13.57
CA ALA A 298 -3.14 28.24 -13.93
C ALA A 298 -3.28 29.55 -13.15
N ASP A 299 -4.25 30.39 -13.52
CA ASP A 299 -4.62 31.55 -12.71
C ASP A 299 -5.46 31.08 -11.51
N LEU A 300 -5.04 31.44 -10.30
CA LEU A 300 -5.76 31.12 -9.07
C LEU A 300 -6.18 32.38 -8.29
N ARG A 301 -6.09 33.58 -8.89
CA ARG A 301 -6.40 34.86 -8.22
C ARG A 301 -7.79 34.90 -7.60
N ASP A 302 -8.79 34.44 -8.32
CA ASP A 302 -10.20 34.58 -7.93
C ASP A 302 -10.64 33.53 -6.90
N MET A 303 -9.81 32.51 -6.64
CA MET A 303 -9.92 31.67 -5.43
C MET A 303 -9.51 32.42 -4.15
N GLY A 304 -9.01 33.64 -4.27
CA GLY A 304 -8.66 34.51 -3.14
C GLY A 304 -7.44 34.02 -2.36
N MET A 305 -7.46 34.28 -1.04
CA MET A 305 -6.37 34.02 -0.07
C MET A 305 -4.98 34.62 -0.41
N GLY A 306 -4.85 35.37 -1.51
CA GLY A 306 -3.57 35.86 -2.02
C GLY A 306 -2.84 34.87 -2.94
N ARG A 307 -3.56 33.92 -3.54
CA ARG A 307 -3.02 33.02 -4.58
C ARG A 307 -2.61 33.82 -5.85
N PRO A 308 -1.57 33.38 -6.59
CA PRO A 308 -1.03 34.13 -7.72
C PRO A 308 -1.70 33.79 -9.07
N GLU A 309 -1.49 34.68 -10.06
CA GLU A 309 -1.84 34.50 -11.49
C GLU A 309 -1.12 33.32 -12.17
N LYS A 310 -0.06 32.81 -11.53
CA LYS A 310 0.61 31.56 -11.90
C LYS A 310 0.65 30.66 -10.68
N GLY A 311 -0.53 30.28 -10.23
CA GLY A 311 -0.71 29.27 -9.20
C GLY A 311 -0.30 27.91 -9.71
N TRP A 312 0.13 27.03 -8.82
CA TRP A 312 0.45 25.63 -9.17
C TRP A 312 -0.79 24.77 -9.02
N VAL A 313 -1.20 24.09 -10.08
CA VAL A 313 -2.36 23.18 -10.10
C VAL A 313 -1.92 21.77 -10.47
N VAL A 314 -2.76 20.79 -10.13
CA VAL A 314 -2.70 19.47 -10.78
C VAL A 314 -3.69 19.48 -11.93
N ASP A 315 -3.19 19.55 -13.15
CA ASP A 315 -3.99 19.19 -14.32
C ASP A 315 -4.17 17.67 -14.34
N ASN A 316 -5.40 17.25 -14.61
CA ASN A 316 -5.85 15.88 -14.50
C ASN A 316 -6.12 15.38 -15.92
N LEU A 317 -5.21 14.55 -16.43
CA LEU A 317 -5.32 13.99 -17.78
C LEU A 317 -5.82 12.54 -17.72
N PHE A 318 -6.40 12.08 -18.83
CA PHE A 318 -6.37 10.67 -19.18
C PHE A 318 -5.79 10.47 -20.57
N GLN A 319 -5.17 9.30 -20.78
CA GLN A 319 -4.54 8.90 -22.03
C GLN A 319 -5.10 7.56 -22.50
N GLU A 320 -5.26 7.40 -23.82
CA GLU A 320 -5.43 6.09 -24.47
C GLU A 320 -4.17 5.76 -25.26
N ILE A 321 -3.55 4.61 -24.95
CA ILE A 321 -2.28 4.17 -25.54
C ILE A 321 -2.43 2.77 -26.12
N ASP A 322 -1.89 2.53 -27.31
CA ASP A 322 -1.82 1.19 -27.89
C ASP A 322 -0.80 0.30 -27.13
N ILE A 323 -1.22 -0.88 -26.68
CA ILE A 323 -0.42 -1.75 -25.78
C ILE A 323 0.69 -2.52 -26.53
N GLU A 324 0.65 -2.61 -27.86
CA GLU A 324 1.70 -3.28 -28.65
C GLU A 324 2.83 -2.34 -29.07
N THR A 325 2.50 -1.10 -29.41
CA THR A 325 3.42 -0.09 -29.96
C THR A 325 3.87 0.94 -28.92
N GLY A 326 3.05 1.22 -27.90
CA GLY A 326 3.22 2.34 -26.99
C GLY A 326 2.86 3.70 -27.59
N GLU A 327 2.15 3.73 -28.73
CA GLU A 327 1.69 4.98 -29.35
C GLU A 327 0.52 5.60 -28.56
N LEU A 328 0.62 6.91 -28.28
CA LEU A 328 -0.46 7.70 -27.69
C LEU A 328 -1.51 8.00 -28.76
N LEU A 329 -2.71 7.43 -28.61
CA LEU A 329 -3.80 7.55 -29.55
C LEU A 329 -4.70 8.75 -29.23
N PHE A 330 -4.89 9.04 -27.94
CA PHE A 330 -5.73 10.13 -27.45
C PHE A 330 -5.24 10.63 -26.09
N GLU A 331 -5.37 11.93 -25.84
CA GLU A 331 -5.14 12.58 -24.55
C GLU A 331 -6.22 13.66 -24.35
N TRP A 332 -6.67 13.83 -23.10
CA TRP A 332 -7.61 14.85 -22.69
C TRP A 332 -7.16 15.53 -21.40
N SER A 333 -7.24 16.86 -21.33
CA SER A 333 -6.86 17.68 -20.17
C SER A 333 -8.09 18.28 -19.49
N ALA A 334 -8.20 18.17 -18.17
CA ALA A 334 -9.25 18.86 -17.42
C ALA A 334 -9.11 20.39 -17.47
N LEU A 335 -7.87 20.90 -17.54
CA LEU A 335 -7.57 22.33 -17.53
C LEU A 335 -7.90 23.05 -18.85
N ASP A 336 -8.04 22.31 -19.96
CA ASP A 336 -8.56 22.86 -21.23
C ASP A 336 -10.09 23.09 -21.20
N HIS A 337 -10.80 22.58 -20.18
CA HIS A 337 -12.27 22.61 -20.11
C HIS A 337 -12.86 23.26 -18.84
N PHE A 338 -12.18 23.24 -17.70
CA PHE A 338 -12.73 23.68 -16.41
C PHE A 338 -11.82 24.67 -15.67
N ASP A 339 -12.42 25.68 -15.01
CA ASP A 339 -11.64 26.64 -14.23
C ASP A 339 -11.32 26.07 -12.83
N PRO A 340 -10.06 26.06 -12.38
CA PRO A 340 -9.70 25.68 -11.01
C PRO A 340 -10.44 26.41 -9.89
N VAL A 341 -11.06 27.57 -10.16
CA VAL A 341 -11.91 28.34 -9.23
C VAL A 341 -13.24 27.64 -8.92
N GLU A 342 -13.77 26.84 -9.84
CA GLU A 342 -15.11 26.22 -9.76
C GLU A 342 -15.18 24.99 -8.82
N THR A 343 -14.02 24.51 -8.36
CA THR A 343 -13.91 23.33 -7.51
C THR A 343 -14.53 23.51 -6.11
N HIS A 344 -15.15 22.44 -5.60
CA HIS A 344 -15.59 22.37 -4.20
C HIS A 344 -14.43 22.06 -3.23
N MET A 345 -13.22 21.74 -3.72
CA MET A 345 -12.10 21.27 -2.88
C MET A 345 -11.35 22.37 -2.13
N THR A 346 -11.77 22.65 -0.89
CA THR A 346 -11.03 23.53 0.03
C THR A 346 -9.66 22.98 0.45
N ASN A 347 -8.58 23.52 -0.12
CA ASN A 347 -7.21 23.36 0.39
C ASN A 347 -6.50 24.73 0.52
N PRO A 348 -6.40 25.32 1.74
CA PRO A 348 -5.86 26.66 1.94
C PRO A 348 -4.33 26.76 1.76
N PHE A 349 -3.62 25.64 1.63
CA PHE A 349 -2.15 25.60 1.48
C PHE A 349 -1.69 25.19 0.08
N GLY A 350 -2.58 24.62 -0.74
CA GLY A 350 -2.30 24.34 -2.16
C GLY A 350 -2.34 25.60 -3.02
N GLY A 351 -1.63 25.57 -4.15
CA GLY A 351 -1.70 26.61 -5.18
C GLY A 351 -0.51 27.57 -5.22
N TYR A 352 0.31 27.64 -4.16
CA TYR A 352 1.39 28.61 -4.07
C TYR A 352 2.76 28.09 -4.54
N TRP A 353 2.96 26.76 -4.56
CA TRP A 353 4.27 26.14 -4.81
C TRP A 353 4.11 24.83 -5.59
N GLU A 354 5.09 24.51 -6.44
CA GLU A 354 5.16 23.26 -7.22
C GLU A 354 5.12 21.99 -6.35
N SER A 355 5.64 22.07 -5.12
CA SER A 355 5.63 20.96 -4.15
C SER A 355 4.29 20.76 -3.43
N ILE A 356 3.34 21.71 -3.56
CA ILE A 356 1.97 21.60 -3.05
C ILE A 356 1.02 22.19 -4.12
N PRO A 357 0.89 21.53 -5.28
CA PRO A 357 -0.02 21.97 -6.32
C PRO A 357 -1.47 21.82 -5.84
N PHE A 358 -2.36 22.65 -6.37
CA PHE A 358 -3.76 22.61 -6.06
C PHE A 358 -4.48 21.61 -6.97
N ASP A 359 -4.83 20.47 -6.39
CA ASP A 359 -5.60 19.40 -7.01
C ASP A 359 -7.08 19.81 -7.11
N PHE A 360 -7.45 20.43 -8.24
CA PHE A 360 -8.74 21.09 -8.41
C PHE A 360 -9.84 20.17 -8.95
N TYR A 361 -9.50 19.18 -9.77
CA TYR A 361 -10.46 18.34 -10.49
C TYR A 361 -10.52 16.91 -9.92
N HIS A 362 -9.36 16.24 -9.82
CA HIS A 362 -9.18 14.91 -9.26
C HIS A 362 -10.01 13.83 -10.00
N LEU A 363 -9.52 13.46 -11.19
CA LEU A 363 -10.13 12.46 -12.07
C LEU A 363 -9.78 11.05 -11.57
N ASN A 364 -10.77 10.34 -11.01
CA ASN A 364 -10.52 9.10 -10.27
C ASN A 364 -11.06 7.80 -10.90
N SER A 365 -11.72 7.92 -12.06
CA SER A 365 -12.00 6.80 -12.97
C SER A 365 -12.23 7.32 -14.39
N VAL A 366 -11.70 6.60 -15.37
CA VAL A 366 -12.11 6.67 -16.78
C VAL A 366 -12.62 5.31 -17.23
N ASP A 367 -13.58 5.32 -18.14
CA ASP A 367 -14.05 4.18 -18.92
C ASP A 367 -14.37 4.63 -20.36
N LYS A 368 -14.61 3.69 -21.29
CA LYS A 368 -14.90 3.95 -22.71
C LYS A 368 -16.05 3.07 -23.18
N ASP A 369 -17.00 3.66 -23.89
CA ASP A 369 -18.19 3.00 -24.43
C ASP A 369 -17.97 2.38 -25.82
N SER A 370 -18.93 1.60 -26.30
CA SER A 370 -18.90 0.94 -27.62
C SER A 370 -18.96 1.89 -28.83
N GLN A 371 -19.27 3.17 -28.62
CA GLN A 371 -19.20 4.23 -29.64
C GLN A 371 -17.86 4.98 -29.62
N GLY A 372 -17.01 4.68 -28.63
CA GLY A 372 -15.70 5.28 -28.42
C GLY A 372 -15.69 6.54 -27.56
N ASN A 373 -16.84 6.96 -26.99
CA ASN A 373 -16.87 8.06 -26.03
C ASN A 373 -16.32 7.58 -24.69
N TYR A 374 -15.67 8.47 -23.96
CA TYR A 374 -15.20 8.22 -22.61
C TYR A 374 -16.27 8.64 -21.60
N ILE A 375 -16.32 7.96 -20.46
CA ILE A 375 -17.04 8.39 -19.27
C ILE A 375 -16.04 8.57 -18.13
N ILE A 376 -16.05 9.74 -17.49
CA ILE A 376 -15.07 10.14 -16.48
C ILE A 376 -15.75 10.64 -15.20
N SER A 377 -15.09 10.42 -14.07
CA SER A 377 -15.51 10.88 -12.74
C SER A 377 -14.53 11.91 -12.21
N SER A 378 -15.02 13.12 -11.94
CA SER A 378 -14.27 14.18 -11.27
C SER A 378 -14.76 14.35 -9.84
N ARG A 379 -13.87 14.04 -8.90
CA ARG A 379 -14.18 13.94 -7.47
C ARG A 379 -14.49 15.30 -6.85
N HIS A 380 -13.85 16.37 -7.33
CA HIS A 380 -13.88 17.68 -6.68
C HIS A 380 -14.95 18.63 -7.25
N PHE A 381 -15.54 18.29 -8.40
CA PHE A 381 -16.70 18.96 -9.00
C PHE A 381 -18.02 18.19 -8.75
N HIS A 382 -17.95 17.04 -8.07
CA HIS A 382 -19.09 16.15 -7.77
C HIS A 382 -19.86 15.67 -9.02
N HIS A 383 -19.21 15.58 -10.18
CA HIS A 383 -19.87 15.31 -11.45
C HIS A 383 -19.24 14.16 -12.25
N ILE A 384 -20.07 13.59 -13.12
CA ILE A 384 -19.75 12.57 -14.10
C ILE A 384 -19.95 13.18 -15.47
N LEU A 385 -19.01 12.94 -16.38
CA LEU A 385 -19.00 13.54 -17.71
C LEU A 385 -18.85 12.46 -18.76
N SER A 386 -19.44 12.69 -19.93
CA SER A 386 -19.06 11.98 -21.14
C SER A 386 -18.34 12.90 -22.11
N VAL A 387 -17.26 12.38 -22.70
CA VAL A 387 -16.33 13.09 -23.60
C VAL A 387 -16.25 12.30 -24.90
N SER A 388 -16.40 12.98 -26.04
CA SER A 388 -16.34 12.35 -27.36
C SER A 388 -14.92 11.86 -27.72
N PRO A 389 -14.77 11.03 -28.78
CA PRO A 389 -13.48 10.73 -29.40
C PRO A 389 -12.66 11.95 -29.87
N THR A 390 -13.25 13.15 -29.88
CA THR A 390 -12.59 14.42 -30.26
C THR A 390 -12.33 15.36 -29.07
N GLY A 391 -12.62 14.94 -27.84
CA GLY A 391 -12.45 15.75 -26.63
C GLY A 391 -13.61 16.68 -26.29
N GLU A 392 -14.71 16.65 -27.05
CA GLU A 392 -15.89 17.49 -26.77
C GLU A 392 -16.73 16.89 -25.65
N ILE A 393 -17.14 17.71 -24.66
CA ILE A 393 -18.03 17.28 -23.57
C ILE A 393 -19.45 17.12 -24.11
N LEU A 394 -19.98 15.90 -24.04
CA LEU A 394 -21.30 15.52 -24.55
C LEU A 394 -22.41 15.76 -23.52
N TRP A 395 -22.12 15.51 -22.25
CA TRP A 395 -23.04 15.75 -21.12
C TRP A 395 -22.33 15.73 -19.77
N ILE A 396 -22.98 16.33 -18.77
CA ILE A 396 -22.55 16.38 -17.36
C ILE A 396 -23.72 16.00 -16.45
N LEU A 397 -23.48 15.08 -15.50
CA LEU A 397 -24.42 14.55 -14.51
C LEU A 397 -23.86 14.82 -13.10
N GLY A 398 -24.67 15.39 -12.21
CA GLY A 398 -24.20 15.81 -10.87
C GLY A 398 -23.40 17.12 -10.92
N GLY A 399 -22.96 17.58 -9.74
CA GLY A 399 -22.29 18.87 -9.56
C GLY A 399 -23.17 20.10 -9.84
N ASP A 400 -22.57 21.29 -9.79
CA ASP A 400 -23.26 22.56 -10.05
C ASP A 400 -23.68 22.71 -11.54
N GLU A 401 -23.02 22.01 -12.46
CA GLU A 401 -23.32 21.98 -13.91
C GLU A 401 -24.26 20.84 -14.35
N ASN A 402 -24.93 20.17 -13.41
CA ASN A 402 -25.79 19.02 -13.71
C ASN A 402 -26.85 19.31 -14.80
N GLN A 403 -26.80 18.57 -15.91
CA GLN A 403 -27.71 18.72 -17.04
C GLN A 403 -28.99 17.88 -16.96
N PHE A 404 -29.10 16.96 -15.98
CA PHE A 404 -30.16 15.95 -15.94
C PHE A 404 -31.23 16.25 -14.88
N HIS A 405 -32.50 16.13 -15.25
CA HIS A 405 -33.61 16.18 -14.30
C HIS A 405 -33.70 14.86 -13.50
N ASP A 406 -33.53 14.95 -12.19
CA ASP A 406 -33.62 13.82 -11.26
C ASP A 406 -35.08 13.37 -11.04
N LEU A 407 -35.33 12.07 -11.27
CA LEU A 407 -36.61 11.37 -11.15
C LEU A 407 -36.70 10.52 -9.86
N SER A 408 -35.93 10.87 -8.83
CA SER A 408 -35.70 10.08 -7.61
C SER A 408 -35.47 10.97 -6.38
N ASP A 409 -36.13 12.13 -6.35
CA ASP A 409 -36.07 13.15 -5.29
C ASP A 409 -34.65 13.68 -4.99
N GLY A 410 -33.80 13.76 -6.03
CA GLY A 410 -32.42 14.21 -5.96
C GLY A 410 -31.39 13.09 -5.73
N GLN A 411 -31.82 11.85 -5.49
CA GLN A 411 -30.93 10.76 -5.09
C GLN A 411 -30.10 10.15 -6.22
N ALA A 412 -30.34 10.52 -7.47
CA ALA A 412 -29.54 10.16 -8.64
C ALA A 412 -28.52 11.25 -9.03
N THR A 413 -28.65 12.48 -8.53
CA THR A 413 -27.72 13.60 -8.82
C THR A 413 -27.04 14.21 -7.59
N ASN A 414 -27.40 13.82 -6.37
CA ASN A 414 -26.84 14.38 -5.13
C ASN A 414 -25.58 13.68 -4.58
N PHE A 415 -25.00 12.73 -5.32
CA PHE A 415 -23.75 12.06 -4.94
C PHE A 415 -22.59 13.07 -4.84
N LYS A 416 -21.62 12.80 -3.97
CA LYS A 416 -20.45 13.68 -3.80
C LYS A 416 -19.15 12.92 -3.55
N TRP A 417 -18.05 13.51 -3.98
CA TRP A 417 -16.69 13.00 -3.82
C TRP A 417 -16.51 11.58 -4.39
N GLN A 418 -17.34 11.24 -5.39
CA GLN A 418 -17.62 9.90 -5.88
C GLN A 418 -16.45 9.26 -6.64
N HIS A 419 -16.40 7.92 -6.69
CA HIS A 419 -15.35 7.13 -7.36
C HIS A 419 -15.95 6.03 -8.25
N ASP A 420 -15.11 5.51 -9.15
CA ASP A 420 -15.30 4.24 -9.88
C ASP A 420 -16.61 4.15 -10.67
N VAL A 421 -16.80 5.13 -11.56
CA VAL A 421 -17.93 5.16 -12.48
C VAL A 421 -17.75 4.13 -13.59
N ARG A 422 -18.78 3.31 -13.83
CA ARG A 422 -18.80 2.27 -14.88
C ARG A 422 -20.14 2.24 -15.59
N TRP A 423 -20.12 2.00 -16.90
CA TRP A 423 -21.28 1.46 -17.59
C TRP A 423 -21.53 0.01 -17.15
N ILE A 424 -22.79 -0.35 -16.93
CA ILE A 424 -23.22 -1.75 -16.81
C ILE A 424 -24.20 -2.15 -17.92
N ASN A 425 -24.92 -1.19 -18.51
CA ASN A 425 -25.66 -1.35 -19.74
C ASN A 425 -25.69 -0.01 -20.50
N GLU A 426 -24.98 0.08 -21.62
CA GLU A 426 -24.91 1.31 -22.45
C GLU A 426 -26.24 1.61 -23.15
N ASP A 427 -26.90 0.59 -23.72
CA ASP A 427 -28.17 0.72 -24.46
C ASP A 427 -29.33 1.24 -23.58
N GLU A 428 -29.34 0.83 -22.30
CA GLU A 428 -30.32 1.29 -21.32
C GLU A 428 -29.83 2.52 -20.52
N GLY A 429 -28.61 3.01 -20.76
CA GLY A 429 -28.02 4.15 -20.05
C GLY A 429 -27.77 3.90 -18.56
N VAL A 430 -27.48 2.67 -18.14
CA VAL A 430 -27.31 2.28 -16.73
C VAL A 430 -25.83 2.24 -16.34
N LEU A 431 -25.49 2.98 -15.29
CA LEU A 431 -24.15 3.11 -14.72
C LEU A 431 -24.12 2.79 -13.21
N THR A 432 -22.96 2.40 -12.70
CA THR A 432 -22.65 2.32 -11.27
C THR A 432 -21.69 3.43 -10.84
N LEU A 433 -21.76 3.84 -9.57
CA LEU A 433 -20.77 4.71 -8.92
C LEU A 433 -20.69 4.44 -7.41
N PHE A 434 -19.55 4.78 -6.80
CA PHE A 434 -19.39 4.81 -5.34
C PHE A 434 -19.52 6.25 -4.83
N ASP A 435 -20.61 6.57 -4.11
CA ASP A 435 -20.86 7.87 -3.48
C ASP A 435 -20.20 7.91 -2.08
N ASN A 436 -19.06 8.58 -2.00
CA ASN A 436 -18.33 8.74 -0.75
C ASN A 436 -19.05 9.67 0.24
N SER A 437 -19.67 10.75 -0.25
CA SER A 437 -20.28 11.83 0.53
C SER A 437 -19.38 12.39 1.65
N LYS A 438 -18.06 12.39 1.41
CA LYS A 438 -17.03 12.90 2.33
C LYS A 438 -15.70 13.17 1.63
N ALA A 439 -15.02 14.24 2.04
CA ALA A 439 -13.61 14.49 1.73
C ALA A 439 -12.83 14.96 2.97
N GLY A 440 -12.11 14.01 3.58
CA GLY A 440 -11.29 14.27 4.76
C GLY A 440 -12.12 14.70 5.99
N PRO A 441 -11.61 15.63 6.82
CA PRO A 441 -12.30 16.12 8.02
C PRO A 441 -13.05 17.45 7.82
N LEU A 442 -12.94 18.09 6.65
CA LEU A 442 -13.56 19.40 6.37
C LEU A 442 -14.88 19.28 5.61
N HIS A 443 -15.03 18.25 4.78
CA HIS A 443 -16.21 18.00 3.98
C HIS A 443 -16.82 16.66 4.41
N ILE A 444 -18.00 16.71 5.03
CA ILE A 444 -18.75 15.55 5.50
C ILE A 444 -20.22 15.84 5.17
N ASP A 445 -20.73 15.19 4.12
CA ASP A 445 -22.04 15.47 3.54
C ASP A 445 -23.10 14.44 3.97
N ALA A 446 -22.68 13.23 4.35
CA ALA A 446 -23.55 12.15 4.85
C ALA A 446 -22.97 11.44 6.09
N THR A 447 -23.78 10.57 6.71
CA THR A 447 -23.38 9.71 7.84
C THR A 447 -22.74 8.40 7.42
N GLU A 448 -23.00 7.93 6.20
CA GLU A 448 -22.46 6.72 5.58
C GLU A 448 -22.25 6.96 4.07
N SER A 449 -21.40 6.15 3.43
CA SER A 449 -21.20 6.14 1.97
C SER A 449 -22.16 5.14 1.32
N ARG A 450 -22.42 5.30 0.02
CA ARG A 450 -23.40 4.50 -0.74
C ARG A 450 -22.79 3.96 -2.03
N ALA A 451 -23.11 2.72 -2.40
CA ALA A 451 -22.92 2.23 -3.76
C ALA A 451 -24.22 2.42 -4.54
N LEU A 452 -24.19 3.20 -5.63
CA LEU A 452 -25.39 3.57 -6.40
C LEU A 452 -25.40 2.88 -7.78
N VAL A 453 -26.60 2.52 -8.22
CA VAL A 453 -26.91 2.15 -9.61
C VAL A 453 -27.89 3.19 -10.14
N ILE A 454 -27.52 3.89 -11.21
CA ILE A 454 -28.27 5.01 -11.77
C ILE A 454 -28.51 4.74 -13.24
N GLN A 455 -29.72 5.04 -13.70
CA GLN A 455 -30.07 5.09 -15.12
C GLN A 455 -30.16 6.54 -15.58
N ILE A 456 -29.57 6.86 -16.71
CA ILE A 456 -29.72 8.15 -17.39
C ILE A 456 -30.35 8.00 -18.76
N ASP A 457 -31.19 8.95 -19.11
CA ASP A 457 -31.69 9.17 -20.46
C ASP A 457 -31.01 10.45 -20.98
N VAL A 458 -30.13 10.30 -21.97
CA VAL A 458 -29.32 11.39 -22.52
C VAL A 458 -30.11 12.27 -23.50
N GLU A 459 -31.15 11.73 -24.15
CA GLU A 459 -32.01 12.47 -25.09
C GLU A 459 -33.02 13.34 -24.32
N ASN A 460 -33.75 12.74 -23.37
CA ASN A 460 -34.71 13.46 -22.52
C ASN A 460 -34.05 14.19 -21.34
N LYS A 461 -32.73 14.02 -21.15
CA LYS A 461 -31.93 14.58 -20.05
C LYS A 461 -32.55 14.31 -18.68
N THR A 462 -32.78 13.03 -18.36
CA THR A 462 -33.29 12.60 -17.04
C THR A 462 -32.37 11.59 -16.36
N ALA A 463 -32.38 11.56 -15.03
CA ALA A 463 -31.61 10.60 -14.22
C ALA A 463 -32.51 9.94 -13.17
N ARG A 464 -32.36 8.64 -12.95
CA ARG A 464 -33.16 7.83 -12.03
C ARG A 464 -32.28 6.89 -11.22
N LEU A 465 -32.47 6.87 -9.91
CA LEU A 465 -31.85 5.87 -9.04
C LEU A 465 -32.55 4.52 -9.26
N LEU A 466 -31.79 3.48 -9.57
CA LEU A 466 -32.27 2.10 -9.63
C LEU A 466 -32.00 1.36 -8.32
N GLN A 467 -30.80 1.52 -7.75
CA GLN A 467 -30.42 0.91 -6.46
C GLN A 467 -29.49 1.81 -5.65
N SER A 468 -29.57 1.70 -4.33
CA SER A 468 -28.65 2.33 -3.37
C SER A 468 -28.33 1.33 -2.27
N MET A 469 -27.05 0.93 -2.17
CA MET A 469 -26.56 -0.11 -1.27
C MET A 469 -25.66 0.50 -0.19
N THR A 470 -25.88 0.16 1.08
CA THR A 470 -25.09 0.64 2.23
C THR A 470 -24.51 -0.51 3.05
N SER A 471 -23.46 -0.23 3.81
CA SER A 471 -22.76 -1.20 4.66
C SER A 471 -23.55 -1.49 5.95
N ALA A 472 -23.53 -2.73 6.44
CA ALA A 472 -24.14 -3.06 7.73
C ALA A 472 -23.43 -2.39 8.93
N GLN A 473 -22.15 -2.03 8.76
CA GLN A 473 -21.38 -1.23 9.72
C GLN A 473 -21.56 0.29 9.57
N GLY A 474 -22.36 0.79 8.60
CA GLY A 474 -22.57 2.23 8.39
C GLY A 474 -21.31 2.98 7.95
N ILE A 475 -20.49 2.36 7.09
CA ILE A 475 -19.16 2.84 6.71
C ILE A 475 -19.22 4.17 5.96
N LEU A 476 -18.43 5.16 6.42
CA LEU A 476 -18.30 6.49 5.79
C LEU A 476 -16.87 6.76 5.31
N SER A 477 -16.61 6.46 4.04
CA SER A 477 -15.29 6.46 3.41
C SER A 477 -14.91 7.81 2.80
N SER A 478 -13.75 8.34 3.19
CA SER A 478 -13.24 9.68 2.83
C SER A 478 -12.82 9.83 1.37
N SER A 479 -12.55 8.71 0.73
CA SER A 479 -11.90 8.57 -0.57
C SER A 479 -11.93 7.10 -0.97
N GLN A 480 -11.64 6.82 -2.24
CA GLN A 480 -11.51 5.47 -2.77
C GLN A 480 -12.85 4.70 -2.71
N GLY A 481 -12.85 3.49 -3.26
CA GLY A 481 -14.03 2.63 -3.31
C GLY A 481 -14.31 2.14 -4.73
N SER A 482 -15.15 1.10 -4.84
CA SER A 482 -15.52 0.48 -6.11
C SER A 482 -16.90 -0.14 -6.08
N VAL A 483 -17.58 -0.16 -7.24
CA VAL A 483 -18.88 -0.84 -7.44
C VAL A 483 -18.84 -1.65 -8.72
N GLN A 484 -18.73 -2.97 -8.57
CA GLN A 484 -18.63 -3.92 -9.65
C GLN A 484 -19.92 -4.72 -9.79
N TYR A 485 -20.53 -4.69 -10.98
CA TYR A 485 -21.61 -5.61 -11.32
C TYR A 485 -21.04 -6.99 -11.72
N LEU A 486 -21.56 -8.05 -11.10
CA LEU A 486 -21.17 -9.44 -11.28
C LEU A 486 -22.17 -10.13 -12.23
N GLY A 487 -22.13 -9.79 -13.52
CA GLY A 487 -23.17 -10.13 -14.50
C GLY A 487 -23.54 -11.62 -14.63
N GLU A 488 -22.62 -12.55 -14.38
CA GLU A 488 -22.91 -14.00 -14.35
C GLU A 488 -23.85 -14.41 -13.20
N PHE A 489 -23.88 -13.61 -12.13
CA PHE A 489 -24.58 -13.89 -10.88
C PHE A 489 -25.67 -12.85 -10.55
N GLU A 490 -25.87 -11.86 -11.43
CA GLU A 490 -26.72 -10.67 -11.29
C GLU A 490 -26.51 -9.86 -9.99
N GLN A 491 -25.36 -10.00 -9.32
CA GLN A 491 -25.06 -9.41 -8.02
C GLN A 491 -24.18 -8.15 -8.13
N PHE A 492 -24.12 -7.35 -7.07
CA PHE A 492 -23.18 -6.23 -6.96
C PHE A 492 -22.13 -6.50 -5.88
N PHE A 493 -20.86 -6.27 -6.21
CA PHE A 493 -19.74 -6.30 -5.27
C PHE A 493 -19.26 -4.86 -5.01
N VAL A 494 -19.16 -4.50 -3.74
CA VAL A 494 -18.80 -3.15 -3.29
C VAL A 494 -17.51 -3.20 -2.49
N GLY A 495 -16.49 -2.44 -2.91
CA GLY A 495 -15.28 -2.22 -2.14
C GLY A 495 -15.36 -0.89 -1.38
N TRP A 496 -15.20 -0.89 -0.06
CA TRP A 496 -15.38 0.31 0.78
C TRP A 496 -14.15 1.25 0.83
N GLY A 497 -13.15 1.05 -0.02
CA GLY A 497 -12.09 2.04 -0.29
C GLY A 497 -11.23 2.37 0.93
N SER A 498 -11.37 3.61 1.45
CA SER A 498 -10.64 4.08 2.64
C SER A 498 -10.93 3.28 3.93
N ALA A 499 -12.02 2.51 3.95
CA ALA A 499 -12.29 1.51 4.97
C ALA A 499 -11.89 0.12 4.47
N ALA A 500 -11.35 -0.72 5.36
CA ALA A 500 -10.77 -2.02 5.05
C ALA A 500 -11.81 -3.12 4.79
N ALA A 501 -12.87 -2.86 4.02
CA ALA A 501 -14.04 -3.74 3.90
C ALA A 501 -14.53 -3.94 2.46
N TYR A 502 -15.34 -4.99 2.27
CA TYR A 502 -16.09 -5.27 1.04
C TYR A 502 -17.40 -6.01 1.35
N SER A 503 -18.38 -5.85 0.48
CA SER A 503 -19.74 -6.38 0.66
C SER A 503 -20.37 -6.82 -0.67
N GLU A 504 -21.29 -7.79 -0.63
CA GLU A 504 -22.02 -8.28 -1.81
C GLU A 504 -23.53 -8.15 -1.62
N TYR A 505 -24.25 -7.85 -2.71
CA TYR A 505 -25.68 -7.53 -2.72
C TYR A 505 -26.45 -8.25 -3.83
N THR A 506 -27.73 -8.50 -3.59
CA THR A 506 -28.69 -8.95 -4.61
C THR A 506 -28.88 -7.88 -5.71
N PRO A 507 -29.44 -8.24 -6.89
CA PRO A 507 -29.93 -7.25 -7.87
C PRO A 507 -31.03 -6.31 -7.34
N HIS A 508 -31.53 -6.54 -6.12
CA HIS A 508 -32.51 -5.70 -5.43
C HIS A 508 -31.91 -4.86 -4.29
N GLY A 509 -30.59 -4.89 -4.12
CA GLY A 509 -29.87 -4.11 -3.11
C GLY A 509 -29.84 -4.73 -1.70
N ASP A 510 -30.32 -5.97 -1.51
CA ASP A 510 -30.24 -6.66 -0.22
C ASP A 510 -28.81 -7.15 0.05
N LEU A 511 -28.26 -6.89 1.23
CA LEU A 511 -26.93 -7.36 1.63
C LEU A 511 -26.91 -8.90 1.80
N LEU A 512 -25.97 -9.55 1.11
CA LEU A 512 -25.72 -11.00 1.19
C LEU A 512 -24.58 -11.34 2.14
N CYS A 513 -23.47 -10.60 2.06
CA CYS A 513 -22.34 -10.75 2.96
C CYS A 513 -21.55 -9.45 3.06
N GLU A 514 -20.87 -9.25 4.20
CA GLU A 514 -19.98 -8.11 4.46
C GLU A 514 -18.76 -8.61 5.25
N THR A 515 -17.57 -8.26 4.80
CA THR A 515 -16.30 -8.67 5.42
C THR A 515 -15.35 -7.48 5.55
N HIS A 516 -14.65 -7.38 6.68
CA HIS A 516 -13.57 -6.41 6.87
C HIS A 516 -12.25 -7.07 7.31
N LEU A 517 -11.14 -6.45 6.90
CA LEU A 517 -9.77 -6.93 6.99
C LEU A 517 -8.93 -6.16 8.03
N GLY A 518 -9.53 -5.14 8.64
CA GLY A 518 -8.93 -4.30 9.68
C GLY A 518 -9.98 -3.86 10.70
N ALA A 519 -9.53 -3.37 11.85
CA ALA A 519 -10.39 -3.01 12.98
C ALA A 519 -11.29 -1.81 12.64
N SER A 520 -12.62 -1.96 12.74
CA SER A 520 -13.58 -0.92 12.30
C SER A 520 -13.43 0.41 13.04
N TRP A 521 -13.04 0.39 14.31
CA TRP A 521 -12.73 1.60 15.11
C TRP A 521 -11.60 2.47 14.51
N TYR A 522 -10.81 1.93 13.58
CA TYR A 522 -9.71 2.60 12.91
C TYR A 522 -9.99 2.99 11.44
N PHE A 523 -11.20 2.75 10.90
CA PHE A 523 -11.55 3.16 9.53
C PHE A 523 -11.43 4.68 9.34
N TRP A 524 -11.88 5.50 10.29
CA TRP A 524 -11.73 6.96 10.24
C TRP A 524 -10.28 7.45 10.36
N LEU A 525 -9.35 6.58 10.77
CA LEU A 525 -7.90 6.81 10.81
C LEU A 525 -7.16 6.19 9.61
N GLU A 526 -7.88 5.55 8.67
CA GLU A 526 -7.39 4.99 7.41
C GLU A 526 -6.15 4.08 7.59
N LYS A 527 -6.11 3.32 8.70
CA LYS A 527 -4.92 2.56 9.13
C LYS A 527 -4.53 1.45 8.16
N MET A 528 -5.53 0.77 7.61
CA MET A 528 -5.41 -0.03 6.39
C MET A 528 -6.58 0.32 5.48
N LYS A 529 -6.34 0.30 4.18
CA LYS A 529 -7.31 0.51 3.10
C LYS A 529 -6.86 -0.21 1.83
N SER A 530 -7.77 -0.33 0.86
CA SER A 530 -7.44 -0.70 -0.52
C SER A 530 -8.06 0.32 -1.47
N TYR A 531 -7.35 0.70 -2.55
CA TYR A 531 -7.86 1.72 -3.47
C TYR A 531 -9.19 1.30 -4.14
N ARG A 532 -9.25 0.04 -4.55
CA ARG A 532 -10.48 -0.66 -4.97
C ARG A 532 -10.43 -2.08 -4.41
N THR A 533 -11.57 -2.75 -4.39
CA THR A 533 -11.67 -4.20 -4.18
C THR A 533 -12.57 -4.75 -5.28
N THR A 534 -12.14 -5.82 -5.95
CA THR A 534 -12.90 -6.45 -7.05
C THR A 534 -13.00 -7.96 -6.84
N LYS A 535 -13.98 -8.60 -7.47
CA LYS A 535 -14.23 -10.05 -7.39
C LYS A 535 -14.18 -10.68 -8.78
N VAL A 536 -13.51 -11.82 -8.92
CA VAL A 536 -13.24 -12.49 -10.20
C VAL A 536 -13.47 -14.00 -10.10
N PHE A 537 -13.96 -14.63 -11.17
CA PHE A 537 -14.34 -16.05 -11.18
C PHE A 537 -13.45 -16.92 -12.08
N ASN A 538 -12.61 -16.28 -12.90
CA ASN A 538 -11.89 -16.85 -14.04
C ASN A 538 -10.37 -16.62 -13.98
N TRP A 539 -9.81 -16.35 -12.80
CA TRP A 539 -8.37 -16.29 -12.63
C TRP A 539 -7.80 -17.69 -12.34
N HIS A 540 -6.98 -18.18 -13.26
CA HIS A 540 -6.25 -19.44 -13.11
C HIS A 540 -4.78 -19.14 -12.87
N GLY A 541 -4.33 -19.31 -11.63
CA GLY A 541 -2.96 -19.10 -11.20
C GLY A 541 -2.18 -20.43 -11.14
N MET A 542 -1.06 -20.49 -11.86
CA MET A 542 -0.15 -21.63 -11.95
C MET A 542 1.30 -21.16 -11.74
N PRO A 543 1.72 -20.90 -10.49
CA PRO A 543 2.98 -20.23 -10.18
C PRO A 543 4.21 -20.99 -10.71
N ARG A 544 5.22 -20.24 -11.15
CA ARG A 544 6.47 -20.81 -11.67
C ARG A 544 7.30 -21.54 -10.60
N GLU A 545 7.26 -21.09 -9.35
CA GLU A 545 7.91 -21.75 -8.21
C GLU A 545 7.19 -23.06 -7.82
N PRO A 546 7.86 -24.05 -7.21
CA PRO A 546 7.20 -25.20 -6.59
C PRO A 546 6.52 -24.83 -5.25
N PRO A 547 5.58 -25.66 -4.75
CA PRO A 547 5.11 -25.60 -3.38
C PRO A 547 6.27 -25.54 -2.39
N LYS A 548 6.13 -24.70 -1.36
CA LYS A 548 7.10 -24.57 -0.28
C LYS A 548 6.62 -25.36 0.93
N THR A 549 7.55 -26.05 1.58
CA THR A 549 7.32 -26.87 2.77
C THR A 549 8.18 -26.39 3.93
N LYS A 550 7.73 -26.62 5.17
CA LYS A 550 8.52 -26.43 6.39
C LYS A 550 8.08 -27.45 7.43
N ILE A 551 9.03 -28.04 8.16
CA ILE A 551 8.76 -28.88 9.33
C ILE A 551 9.01 -28.05 10.59
N GLU A 552 8.08 -28.07 11.55
CA GLU A 552 8.18 -27.41 12.86
C GLU A 552 7.36 -28.21 13.89
N ASP A 553 7.95 -28.52 15.05
CA ASP A 553 7.35 -29.32 16.14
C ASP A 553 6.58 -30.58 15.65
N ASP A 554 7.26 -31.44 14.87
CA ASP A 554 6.77 -32.68 14.24
C ASP A 554 5.59 -32.53 13.24
N VAL A 555 5.28 -31.31 12.81
CA VAL A 555 4.27 -31.01 11.79
C VAL A 555 4.92 -30.51 10.49
N LEU A 556 4.57 -31.12 9.36
CA LEU A 556 4.97 -30.65 8.02
C LEU A 556 3.90 -29.73 7.45
N TYR A 557 4.23 -28.45 7.29
CA TYR A 557 3.40 -27.43 6.66
C TYR A 557 3.72 -27.29 5.17
N VAL A 558 2.70 -27.00 4.36
CA VAL A 558 2.83 -26.79 2.91
C VAL A 558 1.93 -25.65 2.40
N SER A 559 2.45 -24.84 1.48
CA SER A 559 1.68 -23.83 0.74
C SER A 559 2.25 -23.60 -0.67
N TRP A 560 1.45 -23.01 -1.57
CA TRP A 560 1.90 -22.66 -2.93
C TRP A 560 1.24 -21.34 -3.36
N ASN A 561 1.99 -20.25 -3.17
CA ASN A 561 1.53 -18.87 -3.36
C ASN A 561 1.04 -18.60 -4.79
N GLY A 562 -0.28 -18.48 -4.96
CA GLY A 562 -0.96 -18.23 -6.23
C GLY A 562 -1.49 -19.46 -6.98
N ALA A 563 -1.38 -20.67 -6.43
CA ALA A 563 -1.90 -21.86 -7.12
C ALA A 563 -3.42 -22.01 -6.88
N THR A 564 -4.23 -21.78 -7.92
CA THR A 564 -5.71 -21.81 -7.83
C THR A 564 -6.29 -23.21 -8.00
N GLU A 565 -5.66 -24.06 -8.81
CA GLU A 565 -6.20 -25.36 -9.23
C GLU A 565 -5.97 -26.50 -8.21
N VAL A 566 -5.30 -26.22 -7.09
CA VAL A 566 -4.96 -27.23 -6.06
C VAL A 566 -6.20 -27.55 -5.22
N ALA A 567 -6.68 -28.79 -5.31
CA ALA A 567 -7.81 -29.29 -4.52
C ALA A 567 -7.36 -30.16 -3.34
N PHE A 568 -6.24 -30.88 -3.48
CA PHE A 568 -5.70 -31.77 -2.45
C PHE A 568 -4.17 -31.68 -2.37
N TRP A 569 -3.64 -32.09 -1.21
CA TRP A 569 -2.22 -32.26 -0.95
C TRP A 569 -1.97 -33.72 -0.57
N ALA A 570 -1.06 -34.40 -1.26
CA ALA A 570 -0.61 -35.74 -0.87
C ALA A 570 0.80 -35.67 -0.27
N LEU A 571 0.96 -36.13 0.97
CA LEU A 571 2.27 -36.34 1.59
C LEU A 571 2.85 -37.64 1.04
N GLU A 572 4.05 -37.58 0.48
CA GLU A 572 4.78 -38.75 -0.01
C GLU A 572 6.14 -38.85 0.69
N ALA A 573 6.58 -40.07 0.99
CA ALA A 573 7.84 -40.33 1.68
C ALA A 573 8.68 -41.38 0.96
N THR A 574 10.00 -41.23 1.03
CA THR A 574 10.91 -42.37 0.88
C THR A 574 11.21 -42.93 2.26
N PHE A 575 11.43 -44.24 2.33
CA PHE A 575 11.82 -44.94 3.55
C PHE A 575 13.25 -45.42 3.44
N ASP A 576 13.87 -45.75 4.57
CA ASP A 576 15.08 -46.56 4.54
C ASP A 576 14.71 -47.99 4.11
N MET A 577 15.49 -48.58 3.20
CA MET A 577 15.33 -49.99 2.87
C MET A 577 16.18 -50.78 3.87
N GLU A 578 15.56 -51.70 4.62
CA GLU A 578 16.36 -52.67 5.38
C GLU A 578 17.34 -53.38 4.44
N GLU A 579 18.63 -53.38 4.79
CA GLU A 579 19.62 -54.17 4.08
C GLU A 579 19.23 -55.65 4.16
N VAL A 580 18.62 -56.17 3.08
CA VAL A 580 18.38 -57.61 2.90
C VAL A 580 19.75 -58.28 2.83
N LYS A 581 20.20 -58.79 3.97
CA LYS A 581 21.54 -59.39 4.13
C LYS A 581 21.73 -60.49 3.09
N PRO A 582 22.85 -60.53 2.34
CA PRO A 582 23.06 -61.48 1.24
C PRO A 582 23.10 -62.99 1.59
N GLU A 583 22.68 -63.39 2.79
CA GLU A 583 22.75 -64.78 3.27
C GLU A 583 21.50 -65.60 2.90
N ASP A 584 20.32 -64.98 2.73
CA ASP A 584 19.07 -65.69 2.41
C ASP A 584 18.83 -65.91 0.90
N LEU A 585 19.52 -65.17 0.01
CA LEU A 585 19.43 -65.39 -1.46
C LEU A 585 20.30 -66.56 -1.92
N ARG A 586 19.98 -67.77 -1.43
CA ARG A 586 20.76 -68.98 -1.71
C ARG A 586 20.00 -70.15 -2.34
N SER A 587 19.22 -69.85 -3.37
CA SER A 587 18.86 -70.83 -4.41
C SER A 587 18.83 -70.22 -5.81
N LYS A 588 19.71 -70.73 -6.68
CA LYS A 588 19.52 -71.08 -8.10
C LYS A 588 18.49 -70.29 -8.94
N ASP A 589 18.80 -69.79 -10.13
CA ASP A 589 19.75 -70.31 -11.14
C ASP A 589 20.44 -69.18 -11.95
N GLU A 590 21.47 -69.54 -12.73
CA GLU A 590 22.15 -68.64 -13.67
C GLU A 590 21.41 -68.52 -15.01
N ASN A 591 20.98 -67.31 -15.38
CA ASN A 591 21.13 -66.84 -16.77
C ASN A 591 21.13 -65.30 -16.84
N SER A 592 21.93 -64.73 -17.72
CA SER A 592 22.09 -63.28 -17.86
C SER A 592 21.08 -62.66 -18.82
N SER A 593 20.43 -61.58 -18.40
CA SER A 593 20.09 -60.46 -19.29
C SER A 593 20.68 -59.18 -18.70
N ILE A 594 21.06 -58.24 -19.57
CA ILE A 594 21.76 -57.02 -19.17
C ILE A 594 20.74 -56.07 -18.55
N ALA A 595 20.94 -55.72 -17.27
CA ALA A 595 20.12 -54.71 -16.61
C ALA A 595 20.37 -53.34 -17.26
N GLU A 596 19.37 -52.80 -17.94
CA GLU A 596 19.37 -51.41 -18.37
C GLU A 596 19.50 -50.52 -17.13
N THR A 597 20.47 -49.61 -17.13
CA THR A 597 20.67 -48.65 -16.05
C THR A 597 19.62 -47.55 -16.13
N LYS A 598 18.36 -47.89 -15.82
CA LYS A 598 17.38 -46.90 -15.38
C LYS A 598 18.00 -46.15 -14.20
N THR A 599 18.13 -44.84 -14.35
CA THR A 599 18.36 -43.95 -13.20
C THR A 599 17.29 -44.23 -12.17
N GLN A 600 17.73 -44.59 -10.97
CA GLN A 600 16.86 -44.98 -9.87
C GLN A 600 16.10 -43.73 -9.41
N GLU A 601 14.88 -43.55 -9.94
CA GLU A 601 13.90 -42.70 -9.28
C GLU A 601 13.73 -43.23 -7.86
N THR A 602 13.76 -42.32 -6.89
CA THR A 602 13.49 -42.67 -5.51
C THR A 602 11.99 -42.90 -5.40
N ASP A 603 11.57 -44.16 -5.22
CA ASP A 603 10.16 -44.52 -5.11
C ASP A 603 9.57 -43.86 -3.85
N PHE A 604 8.88 -42.73 -4.06
CA PHE A 604 8.13 -42.01 -3.05
C PHE A 604 6.76 -42.71 -2.88
N GLU A 605 6.53 -43.28 -1.70
CA GLU A 605 5.26 -43.90 -1.32
C GLU A 605 4.30 -42.82 -0.77
N SER A 606 3.04 -42.78 -1.24
CA SER A 606 2.02 -41.85 -0.72
C SER A 606 1.53 -42.29 0.66
N ILE A 607 1.61 -41.39 1.64
CA ILE A 607 1.35 -41.65 3.07
C ILE A 607 -0.03 -41.17 3.50
N ASP A 608 -0.38 -39.93 3.15
CA ASP A 608 -1.65 -39.28 3.53
C ASP A 608 -2.09 -38.28 2.45
N VAL A 609 -3.40 -38.01 2.34
CA VAL A 609 -3.97 -37.07 1.36
C VAL A 609 -5.05 -36.21 2.02
N VAL A 610 -4.79 -34.90 2.12
CA VAL A 610 -5.69 -33.92 2.75
C VAL A 610 -6.29 -32.94 1.73
N PRO A 611 -7.57 -32.54 1.86
CA PRO A 611 -8.15 -31.49 1.02
C PRO A 611 -7.59 -30.10 1.36
N LYS A 612 -7.44 -29.25 0.35
CA LYS A 612 -7.02 -27.85 0.54
C LYS A 612 -8.19 -27.02 1.11
N THR A 613 -8.17 -26.78 2.41
CA THR A 613 -9.19 -25.98 3.14
C THR A 613 -8.82 -24.52 3.35
N GLY A 614 -7.59 -24.11 2.99
CA GLY A 614 -7.07 -22.76 3.13
C GLY A 614 -5.80 -22.53 2.30
N PHE A 615 -4.99 -21.52 2.66
CA PHE A 615 -3.71 -21.23 1.99
C PHE A 615 -2.62 -22.27 2.30
N GLU A 616 -2.50 -22.63 3.56
CA GLU A 616 -1.51 -23.55 4.11
C GLU A 616 -2.22 -24.80 4.66
N ALA A 617 -1.64 -25.97 4.40
CA ALA A 617 -2.07 -27.25 4.96
C ALA A 617 -0.94 -27.84 5.82
N SER A 618 -1.27 -28.86 6.63
CA SER A 618 -0.37 -29.43 7.65
C SER A 618 -0.58 -30.93 7.81
N PHE A 619 0.52 -31.69 7.89
CA PHE A 619 0.53 -33.14 8.17
C PHE A 619 1.23 -33.42 9.50
N ASP A 620 0.65 -34.30 10.32
CA ASP A 620 1.23 -34.77 11.59
C ASP A 620 2.20 -35.94 11.34
N LEU A 621 3.49 -35.75 11.59
CA LEU A 621 4.52 -36.79 11.40
C LEU A 621 4.72 -37.67 12.65
N SER A 622 4.15 -37.29 13.80
CA SER A 622 4.43 -37.92 15.10
C SER A 622 3.95 -39.36 15.18
N GLN A 623 2.89 -39.71 14.45
CA GLN A 623 2.30 -41.05 14.39
C GLN A 623 2.93 -41.95 13.32
N SER A 624 3.63 -41.38 12.33
CA SER A 624 4.12 -42.12 11.16
C SER A 624 5.62 -42.46 11.23
N SER A 625 6.37 -41.83 12.13
CA SER A 625 7.82 -42.02 12.27
C SER A 625 8.24 -43.22 13.13
N SER A 626 7.31 -43.89 13.82
CA SER A 626 7.62 -44.96 14.78
C SER A 626 7.98 -46.31 14.15
N ASP A 627 7.31 -46.67 13.06
CA ASP A 627 7.31 -48.04 12.53
C ASP A 627 8.23 -48.23 11.31
N ARG A 628 8.45 -47.18 10.52
CA ARG A 628 9.37 -47.16 9.38
C ARG A 628 9.91 -45.73 9.21
N PRO A 629 11.19 -45.44 9.52
CA PRO A 629 11.69 -44.07 9.50
C PRO A 629 11.74 -43.50 8.08
N PHE A 630 11.20 -42.30 7.92
CA PHE A 630 11.27 -41.52 6.69
C PHE A 630 12.71 -41.08 6.40
N THR A 631 13.19 -41.31 5.18
CA THR A 631 14.48 -40.79 4.70
C THR A 631 14.35 -39.44 4.01
N LYS A 632 13.27 -39.22 3.25
CA LYS A 632 12.87 -37.91 2.68
C LYS A 632 11.36 -37.79 2.64
N LEU A 633 10.86 -36.56 2.73
CA LEU A 633 9.46 -36.20 2.55
C LEU A 633 9.31 -35.24 1.37
N ARG A 634 8.21 -35.33 0.63
CA ARG A 634 7.75 -34.31 -0.33
C ARG A 634 6.23 -34.22 -0.30
N VAL A 635 5.66 -33.15 -0.85
CA VAL A 635 4.21 -33.01 -1.00
C VAL A 635 3.85 -32.82 -2.47
N ALA A 636 2.91 -33.61 -2.97
CA ALA A 636 2.29 -33.40 -4.27
C ALA A 636 1.07 -32.47 -4.14
N ALA A 637 1.03 -31.42 -4.95
CA ALA A 637 -0.16 -30.61 -5.18
C ALA A 637 -1.03 -31.30 -6.24
N LEU A 638 -2.27 -31.64 -5.89
CA LEU A 638 -3.20 -32.36 -6.77
C LEU A 638 -4.38 -31.48 -7.20
N ASN A 639 -4.86 -31.64 -8.43
CA ASN A 639 -6.10 -31.02 -8.88
C ASN A 639 -7.35 -31.77 -8.38
N SER A 640 -8.54 -31.30 -8.76
CA SER A 640 -9.83 -31.91 -8.39
C SER A 640 -10.07 -33.31 -8.99
N ALA A 641 -9.29 -33.73 -9.98
CA ALA A 641 -9.26 -35.07 -10.54
C ALA A 641 -8.21 -35.99 -9.88
N HIS A 642 -7.48 -35.49 -8.87
CA HIS A 642 -6.31 -36.11 -8.22
C HIS A 642 -5.07 -36.27 -9.14
N GLU A 643 -5.00 -35.51 -10.23
CA GLU A 643 -3.79 -35.45 -11.08
C GLU A 643 -2.75 -34.52 -10.45
N VAL A 644 -1.46 -34.90 -10.52
CA VAL A 644 -0.37 -34.11 -9.96
C VAL A 644 -0.13 -32.85 -10.79
N LEU A 645 -0.31 -31.68 -10.18
CA LEU A 645 0.05 -30.38 -10.74
C LEU A 645 1.55 -30.10 -10.58
N ARG A 646 2.09 -30.39 -9.38
CA ARG A 646 3.51 -30.18 -9.03
C ARG A 646 3.89 -30.86 -7.71
N TYR A 647 5.17 -31.21 -7.56
CA TYR A 647 5.76 -31.61 -6.28
C TYR A 647 6.47 -30.44 -5.59
N SER A 648 6.50 -30.41 -4.26
CA SER A 648 7.49 -29.64 -3.51
C SER A 648 8.91 -30.14 -3.78
N GLU A 649 9.91 -29.33 -3.43
CA GLU A 649 11.25 -29.87 -3.21
C GLU A 649 11.20 -30.94 -2.09
N PRO A 650 11.99 -32.02 -2.16
CA PRO A 650 12.13 -32.96 -1.05
C PRO A 650 12.85 -32.35 0.15
N CYS A 651 12.32 -32.56 1.35
CA CYS A 651 12.93 -32.15 2.62
C CYS A 651 13.32 -33.35 3.50
N ASP A 652 14.35 -33.16 4.32
CA ASP A 652 14.91 -34.20 5.18
C ASP A 652 14.34 -34.05 6.60
N PRO A 653 13.59 -35.05 7.13
CA PRO A 653 12.76 -34.87 8.33
C PRO A 653 13.54 -34.64 9.64
N GLN A 654 14.86 -34.78 9.65
CA GLN A 654 15.70 -34.54 10.84
C GLN A 654 16.40 -33.17 10.86
N ASP A 655 16.36 -32.39 9.77
CA ASP A 655 17.21 -31.20 9.61
C ASP A 655 16.73 -29.97 10.42
N HIS A 656 15.60 -30.06 11.12
CA HIS A 656 14.91 -28.94 11.77
C HIS A 656 14.65 -29.15 13.26
N SER A 657 15.70 -29.43 14.05
CA SER A 657 15.63 -29.34 15.51
C SER A 657 15.62 -27.87 16.00
N THR A 658 14.54 -27.14 15.70
CA THR A 658 14.31 -25.79 16.25
C THR A 658 14.27 -25.84 17.77
N SER A 659 15.18 -25.10 18.42
CA SER A 659 15.31 -25.07 19.88
C SER A 659 14.03 -24.53 20.53
N SER A 660 13.17 -25.45 20.99
CA SER A 660 11.81 -25.15 21.45
C SER A 660 11.75 -24.00 22.45
N SER A 661 10.80 -23.09 22.25
CA SER A 661 10.78 -21.76 22.88
C SER A 661 10.42 -21.73 24.38
N TYR A 662 10.57 -22.85 25.09
CA TYR A 662 10.39 -22.98 26.55
C TYR A 662 11.05 -21.84 27.33
N PHE A 663 12.25 -21.40 26.96
CA PHE A 663 12.92 -20.28 27.62
C PHE A 663 12.14 -18.95 27.46
N MET A 664 11.52 -18.71 26.30
CA MET A 664 10.69 -17.52 26.05
C MET A 664 9.31 -17.62 26.72
N ILE A 665 8.71 -18.80 26.78
CA ILE A 665 7.45 -19.04 27.51
C ILE A 665 7.66 -18.82 29.01
N VAL A 666 8.73 -19.40 29.57
CA VAL A 666 9.15 -19.21 30.96
C VAL A 666 9.51 -17.75 31.25
N PHE A 667 10.22 -17.07 30.34
CA PHE A 667 10.54 -15.64 30.47
C PHE A 667 9.26 -14.76 30.48
N LYS A 668 8.31 -15.00 29.57
CA LYS A 668 6.99 -14.32 29.58
C LYS A 668 6.23 -14.56 30.90
N LEU A 669 6.22 -15.78 31.42
CA LEU A 669 5.65 -16.10 32.73
C LEU A 669 6.35 -15.37 33.89
N PHE A 670 7.69 -15.31 33.89
CA PHE A 670 8.45 -14.56 34.88
C PHE A 670 8.19 -13.05 34.82
N LEU A 671 7.95 -12.47 33.63
CA LEU A 671 7.53 -11.08 33.50
C LEU A 671 6.13 -10.85 34.11
N VAL A 672 5.16 -11.74 33.89
CA VAL A 672 3.82 -11.64 34.50
C VAL A 672 3.88 -11.77 36.02
N VAL A 673 4.60 -12.76 36.55
CA VAL A 673 4.76 -12.97 38.00
C VAL A 673 5.54 -11.81 38.64
N GLY A 674 6.59 -11.33 37.98
CA GLY A 674 7.37 -10.17 38.40
C GLY A 674 6.54 -8.88 38.41
N PHE A 675 5.68 -8.68 37.41
CA PHE A 675 4.74 -7.56 37.36
C PHE A 675 3.72 -7.61 38.50
N LEU A 676 3.11 -8.77 38.77
CA LEU A 676 2.18 -8.94 39.90
C LEU A 676 2.86 -8.72 41.26
N GLY A 677 4.10 -9.19 41.41
CA GLY A 677 4.92 -8.91 42.60
C GLY A 677 5.24 -7.42 42.76
N GLY A 678 5.67 -6.76 41.68
CA GLY A 678 5.97 -5.34 41.63
C GLY A 678 4.75 -4.46 41.92
N ALA A 679 3.61 -4.75 41.32
CA ALA A 679 2.34 -4.08 41.59
C ALA A 679 1.92 -4.22 43.06
N ARG A 680 2.05 -5.42 43.65
CA ARG A 680 1.74 -5.68 45.06
C ARG A 680 2.69 -4.93 46.01
N LEU A 681 3.96 -4.81 45.66
CA LEU A 681 4.95 -4.00 46.40
C LEU A 681 4.66 -2.49 46.28
N ALA A 682 4.34 -2.00 45.08
CA ALA A 682 3.96 -0.60 44.85
C ALA A 682 2.70 -0.23 45.65
N LEU A 683 1.66 -1.07 45.63
CA LEU A 683 0.43 -0.87 46.40
C LEU A 683 0.69 -0.85 47.92
N LYS A 684 1.60 -1.72 48.41
CA LYS A 684 2.04 -1.76 49.80
C LYS A 684 2.82 -0.50 50.18
N HIS A 685 3.68 0.00 49.30
CA HIS A 685 4.45 1.23 49.52
C HIS A 685 3.54 2.48 49.53
N PHE A 686 2.56 2.56 48.62
CA PHE A 686 1.54 3.61 48.60
C PHE A 686 0.72 3.62 49.90
N ARG A 687 0.25 2.45 50.36
CA ARG A 687 -0.44 2.30 51.65
C ARG A 687 0.44 2.71 52.85
N SER A 688 1.75 2.41 52.83
CA SER A 688 2.68 2.84 53.88
C SER A 688 2.99 4.35 53.88
N SER A 689 2.78 5.04 52.74
CA SER A 689 3.05 6.47 52.59
C SER A 689 1.87 7.37 53.00
N GLY A 690 0.72 6.79 53.36
CA GLY A 690 -0.53 7.51 53.64
C GLY A 690 -0.64 8.19 55.00
N GLN A 691 0.28 7.95 55.95
CA GLN A 691 0.24 8.60 57.27
C GLN A 691 1.09 9.88 57.31
N ILE A 692 0.50 10.98 56.84
CA ILE A 692 0.98 12.33 57.14
C ILE A 692 0.68 12.64 58.60
N ARG A 693 1.73 12.90 59.41
CA ARG A 693 1.62 13.46 60.76
C ARG A 693 2.17 14.89 60.78
N SER A 694 1.43 15.77 61.46
CA SER A 694 1.72 17.21 61.63
C SER A 694 1.69 17.55 63.15
N PRO A 695 2.20 18.71 63.63
CA PRO A 695 3.55 18.72 64.20
C PRO A 695 3.71 19.37 65.59
N GLY A 696 4.86 19.13 66.24
CA GLY A 696 5.31 19.78 67.49
C GLY A 696 5.61 18.76 68.63
N ALA A 697 6.44 19.05 69.63
CA ALA A 697 7.43 20.13 69.85
C ALA A 697 8.41 19.73 70.99
N ALA A 698 9.54 20.45 71.19
CA ALA A 698 10.44 20.43 72.38
C ALA A 698 11.07 19.07 72.81
N SER A 699 12.37 18.77 72.60
CA SER A 699 13.61 19.26 73.26
C SER A 699 13.96 18.66 74.64
N THR A 700 14.88 17.68 74.69
CA THR A 700 15.74 17.22 75.82
C THR A 700 16.75 16.14 75.32
N GLN A 701 17.84 15.73 76.00
CA GLN A 701 18.87 16.46 76.79
C GLN A 701 20.17 15.61 76.96
N PHE A 702 21.34 16.26 76.93
CA PHE A 702 22.61 15.95 77.64
C PHE A 702 23.60 14.82 77.28
N TRP A 703 24.88 15.18 77.52
CA TRP A 703 26.16 14.44 77.59
C TRP A 703 26.26 13.55 78.85
N PRO A 704 27.16 12.52 78.95
CA PRO A 704 28.63 12.67 79.19
C PRO A 704 29.53 11.55 78.54
N ASP A 705 30.87 11.53 78.50
CA ASP A 705 31.95 12.52 78.78
C ASP A 705 33.31 12.19 78.07
N TRP A 706 34.36 12.96 78.40
CA TRP A 706 35.80 12.90 78.09
C TRP A 706 36.59 11.58 78.27
N ARG A 707 37.66 11.40 77.42
CA ARG A 707 39.08 11.49 77.86
C ARG A 707 40.12 11.58 76.70
N ASP A 708 41.16 12.38 76.94
CA ASP A 708 42.46 12.51 76.22
C ASP A 708 43.40 11.31 76.55
N PRO A 709 44.62 11.11 75.96
CA PRO A 709 45.59 12.11 75.49
C PRO A 709 46.13 12.00 74.04
N SER A 710 46.49 13.19 73.49
CA SER A 710 47.70 13.57 72.72
C SER A 710 48.75 12.50 72.27
N SER A 711 49.64 12.70 71.28
CA SER A 711 50.19 13.89 70.61
C SER A 711 50.99 13.53 69.32
N TYR A 712 51.36 14.53 68.49
CA TYR A 712 52.53 14.62 67.56
C TYR A 712 53.26 13.31 67.11
N GLY A 713 53.54 12.98 65.84
CA GLY A 713 53.60 13.77 64.60
C GLY A 713 55.04 14.15 64.18
N TYR A 714 55.62 13.54 63.12
CA TYR A 714 56.88 14.01 62.48
C TYR A 714 57.07 13.54 61.01
N ARG A 715 58.10 14.05 60.32
CA ARG A 715 58.41 13.80 58.88
C ARG A 715 59.71 13.00 58.67
N ARG A 716 59.74 12.15 57.62
CA ARG A 716 60.80 11.87 56.59
C ARG A 716 60.56 10.46 56.00
N ALA A 717 60.69 10.11 54.72
CA ALA A 717 61.43 10.57 53.52
C ALA A 717 62.64 9.68 53.17
N ARG A 718 62.85 9.44 51.85
CA ARG A 718 63.83 8.52 51.20
C ARG A 718 63.54 7.00 51.34
N SER A 719 63.96 6.13 50.42
CA SER A 719 64.34 6.28 48.99
C SER A 719 64.40 4.89 48.30
N ASP A 720 64.70 4.88 46.98
CA ASP A 720 65.23 3.75 46.19
C ASP A 720 64.22 2.61 45.86
N SER A 721 63.85 2.41 44.59
CA SER A 721 64.51 1.59 43.54
C SER A 721 64.34 0.07 43.77
N THR A 722 63.99 -0.75 42.79
CA THR A 722 64.60 -0.85 41.44
C THR A 722 63.60 -1.04 40.28
N THR A 723 64.12 -0.97 39.04
CA THR A 723 63.38 -1.11 37.76
C THR A 723 63.92 -2.24 36.88
N SER A 724 63.03 -3.03 36.28
CA SER A 724 63.23 -3.81 35.04
C SER A 724 61.83 -4.25 34.55
N ASP A 725 61.23 -3.74 33.46
CA ASP A 725 61.69 -3.58 32.07
C ASP A 725 61.75 -4.91 31.28
N HIS A 726 60.73 -5.16 30.42
CA HIS A 726 60.93 -5.35 28.97
C HIS A 726 59.62 -5.52 28.16
N SER A 727 59.71 -5.10 26.88
CA SER A 727 58.92 -5.42 25.66
C SER A 727 57.53 -6.11 25.80
N GLY A 728 56.44 -5.68 25.17
CA GLY A 728 56.24 -4.57 24.22
C GLY A 728 56.17 -4.98 22.74
N GLN A 729 54.99 -4.80 22.13
CA GLN A 729 54.83 -4.64 20.68
C GLN A 729 53.55 -3.84 20.37
N THR A 730 53.65 -2.88 19.47
CA THR A 730 52.53 -2.13 18.88
C THR A 730 52.30 -2.59 17.45
N PHE A 731 51.06 -2.48 16.96
CA PHE A 731 50.80 -1.78 15.70
C PHE A 731 49.37 -1.26 15.64
N VAL A 732 49.11 -0.34 14.70
CA VAL A 732 47.91 0.50 14.61
C VAL A 732 47.38 0.49 13.18
N GLN A 733 46.10 0.89 13.03
CA GLN A 733 45.58 1.73 11.94
C GLN A 733 44.45 1.14 11.06
N ARG A 734 43.31 1.81 11.17
CA ARG A 734 42.14 1.92 10.29
C ARG A 734 41.67 3.38 10.44
N GLN A 735 41.05 4.05 9.46
CA GLN A 735 40.83 3.77 8.04
C GLN A 735 40.41 5.12 7.43
N GLU A 736 40.94 5.52 6.27
CA GLU A 736 40.49 6.73 5.57
C GLU A 736 39.69 6.42 4.31
N LEU A 737 38.97 7.45 3.84
CA LEU A 737 37.98 7.39 2.76
C LEU A 737 38.60 7.05 1.39
N GLN A 738 37.77 6.52 0.50
CA GLN A 738 37.46 7.27 -0.72
C GLN A 738 36.11 6.89 -1.35
N THR A 739 35.53 7.85 -2.06
CA THR A 739 34.32 7.73 -2.89
C THR A 739 34.70 7.70 -4.37
N ARG A 740 33.97 6.90 -5.15
CA ARG A 740 33.59 7.24 -6.53
C ARG A 740 32.40 6.42 -6.99
#